data_AF-A0A6N1DUE3-F1
#
_entry.id   AF-A0A6N1DUE3-F1
#
_cell.length_a   1.000
_cell.length_b   1.000
_cell.length_c   1.000
_cell.angle_alpha   90.00
_cell.angle_beta   90.00
_cell.angle_gamma   90.00
#
_symmetry.space_group_name_H-M   'P 1'
#
loop_
_entity.id
_entity.type
_entity.pdbx_description
1 polymer ?
#
loop_
_entity_poly.entity_id
_entity_poly.type
_entity_poly.pdbx_seq_one_letter_code
_entity_poly.pdbx_strand_id
1 'polypeptide(L)'
;MKKIFKGIIYLPLPFLVISCNSNVVKNNVENEKENSNNINIPNEGQNKSKTEEIIDDKINNDATTKKDDQAQEEKEDNNTNQNEINQIDDNQDIKTINISKIKLVDNNLIFELENNEEIKLLNNSRTVLNYRLKEIDKQLSSITDDSIKFNINNIDGIEIISLTSENQDIKFNILNKQIEIEQKEEQIIDKVNNPKDIFSKNEFPKNIIIKDNIQNRMVIERYFQNELLKSISFINGNFMEEPEKWTHLSFQTFDGFDGYKQIPNLQVKFKDPTTNNAQVYITKIMPTLVQDNNLEIDDQEIILNRDITNYLNKKFFNKKISFYIKTTTSFQVLTFNYTFDLDLLIQTPLKTVDDSNNFEINAEIVNNNLKVRIKPLNKNKISFDKLEENGLLVDKLSTVTSVSYFTNQEQEFTLFSKPTNQNLSTLNSNEDFYNNNTSAKLLDVANNQDELFKKIRERVFVVGGGTMTMLSKVKPSDDNDFRYYFITNRHVVDILKNRWSDHRVMKKMMIPHSNDSLVRNADRSISIDINKEWFEFGFWESSNQTNTSGVLKNDGTQNADFAISIIDIKPIINKAQNENNINILNYLNNWKTLKAIKLSPHSKYLSEHSNVDFRIGSFPLDNFAGFSGRRYREHIINKIDKIILNDQAQEFEKYGHFRTFVLKDTPSNKLDLISGASGSVVFDNNLNMVALFMQNIGNDDRYGFGLLASPDYDYFGFNSNNNPNSFKNKLTSEISKNPSKFELIDF
;
A
#
# COMPACT_ATOMS: atom_id res chain seq x y z
N MET A 1 22.84 -6.92 -71.85
CA MET A 1 22.47 -5.57 -72.34
C MET A 1 22.53 -4.59 -71.16
N LYS A 2 22.87 -3.30 -71.38
CA LYS A 2 22.82 -2.14 -70.42
C LYS A 2 23.43 -2.39 -69.01
N LYS A 3 24.70 -1.97 -68.74
CA LYS A 3 25.13 -0.69 -68.11
C LYS A 3 24.66 -0.53 -66.63
N ILE A 4 25.49 -0.51 -65.56
CA ILE A 4 26.72 0.28 -65.20
C ILE A 4 26.36 1.75 -64.93
N PHE A 5 26.74 2.45 -63.83
CA PHE A 5 27.79 2.34 -62.77
C PHE A 5 27.31 1.61 -61.47
N LYS A 6 28.05 1.31 -60.37
CA LYS A 6 29.44 1.54 -59.84
C LYS A 6 29.68 2.72 -58.83
N GLY A 7 29.94 2.43 -57.53
CA GLY A 7 30.38 3.40 -56.48
C GLY A 7 30.89 2.73 -55.18
N ILE A 8 31.96 3.27 -54.55
CA ILE A 8 32.69 2.74 -53.36
C ILE A 8 33.19 3.95 -52.51
N ILE A 9 33.26 3.86 -51.17
CA ILE A 9 34.35 4.40 -50.28
C ILE A 9 34.07 4.23 -48.74
N TYR A 10 34.95 3.46 -48.08
CA TYR A 10 35.54 3.51 -46.71
C TYR A 10 34.83 4.00 -45.41
N LEU A 11 34.90 3.12 -44.38
CA LEU A 11 35.20 3.34 -42.92
C LEU A 11 34.27 4.19 -42.01
N PRO A 12 34.40 4.13 -40.64
CA PRO A 12 35.20 3.23 -39.78
C PRO A 12 34.44 2.48 -38.64
N LEU A 13 35.11 1.48 -38.06
CA LEU A 13 35.00 1.04 -36.65
C LEU A 13 36.13 1.73 -35.85
N PRO A 14 36.01 2.06 -34.53
CA PRO A 14 35.86 1.03 -33.47
C PRO A 14 35.18 1.44 -32.13
N PHE A 15 34.77 0.45 -31.33
CA PHE A 15 34.87 0.43 -29.85
C PHE A 15 35.02 -1.05 -29.43
N LEU A 16 36.21 -1.50 -29.02
CA LEU A 16 36.76 -1.47 -27.65
C LEU A 16 36.16 -2.54 -26.73
N VAL A 17 36.72 -3.75 -26.82
CA VAL A 17 36.51 -4.84 -25.84
C VAL A 17 37.51 -4.66 -24.69
N ILE A 18 37.02 -4.69 -23.45
CA ILE A 18 37.87 -4.79 -22.24
C ILE A 18 37.67 -6.18 -21.64
N SER A 19 38.66 -7.05 -21.83
CA SER A 19 38.73 -8.38 -21.21
C SER A 19 39.73 -8.39 -20.05
N CYS A 20 39.25 -8.63 -18.83
CA CYS A 20 40.13 -8.92 -17.70
C CYS A 20 40.38 -10.43 -17.60
N ASN A 21 41.66 -10.82 -17.58
CA ASN A 21 42.05 -12.24 -17.56
C ASN A 21 41.78 -12.89 -16.19
N SER A 22 41.28 -14.12 -16.23
CA SER A 22 41.31 -15.04 -15.09
C SER A 22 42.73 -15.57 -14.88
N ASN A 23 43.39 -15.17 -13.80
CA ASN A 23 44.66 -15.77 -13.40
C ASN A 23 44.41 -17.12 -12.72
N VAL A 24 44.88 -18.19 -13.36
CA VAL A 24 44.89 -19.55 -12.80
C VAL A 24 46.08 -19.72 -11.87
N VAL A 25 45.82 -20.12 -10.63
CA VAL A 25 46.82 -20.75 -9.75
C VAL A 25 46.34 -22.16 -9.41
N LYS A 26 47.25 -23.13 -9.44
CA LYS A 26 46.98 -24.56 -9.19
C LYS A 26 47.61 -25.01 -7.86
N ASN A 27 47.26 -26.24 -7.46
CA ASN A 27 47.86 -27.06 -6.39
C ASN A 27 47.43 -26.62 -4.96
N ASN A 28 47.31 -27.50 -3.95
CA ASN A 28 47.22 -28.97 -3.84
C ASN A 28 46.51 -29.27 -2.49
N VAL A 29 45.63 -30.28 -2.33
CA VAL A 29 45.87 -31.73 -2.08
C VAL A 29 46.48 -32.04 -0.69
N GLU A 30 46.04 -33.14 -0.06
CA GLU A 30 46.37 -33.69 1.29
C GLU A 30 45.70 -32.93 2.49
N ASN A 31 44.87 -33.59 3.32
CA ASN A 31 45.09 -34.58 4.42
C ASN A 31 45.48 -33.88 5.76
N GLU A 32 45.12 -34.35 6.97
CA GLU A 32 44.53 -35.62 7.42
C GLU A 32 43.76 -35.49 8.78
N LYS A 33 42.88 -36.47 9.08
CA LYS A 33 42.50 -37.09 10.39
C LYS A 33 42.46 -36.35 11.76
N GLU A 34 41.31 -36.56 12.42
CA GLU A 34 41.10 -37.16 13.78
C GLU A 34 41.37 -36.42 15.14
N ASN A 35 40.49 -36.77 16.10
CA ASN A 35 40.69 -36.89 17.57
C ASN A 35 40.88 -35.62 18.44
N SER A 36 40.54 -35.58 19.73
CA SER A 36 39.58 -36.35 20.58
C SER A 36 39.47 -35.72 22.00
N ASN A 37 38.70 -36.33 22.92
CA ASN A 37 38.51 -36.01 24.37
C ASN A 37 37.43 -34.94 24.70
N ASN A 38 36.38 -35.26 25.48
CA ASN A 38 36.30 -35.48 26.96
C ASN A 38 36.51 -34.15 27.74
N ILE A 39 35.67 -33.77 28.72
CA ILE A 39 35.35 -34.48 29.99
C ILE A 39 33.83 -34.39 30.34
N ASN A 40 33.37 -35.11 31.38
CA ASN A 40 31.97 -35.35 31.74
C ASN A 40 31.71 -35.28 33.27
N ILE A 41 30.43 -35.33 33.69
CA ILE A 41 29.85 -35.59 35.04
C ILE A 41 30.02 -34.47 36.14
N PRO A 42 29.33 -34.49 37.32
CA PRO A 42 28.24 -33.52 37.59
C PRO A 42 28.24 -32.87 39.01
N ASN A 43 27.12 -32.25 39.45
CA ASN A 43 26.44 -32.65 40.71
C ASN A 43 25.04 -32.03 40.94
N GLU A 44 24.26 -32.65 41.82
CA GLU A 44 22.93 -32.22 42.32
C GLU A 44 23.05 -31.35 43.61
N GLY A 45 22.01 -30.60 44.03
CA GLY A 45 22.18 -29.62 45.13
C GLY A 45 20.96 -28.97 45.84
N GLN A 46 19.81 -29.64 45.95
CA GLN A 46 18.74 -29.46 46.98
C GLN A 46 18.34 -28.08 47.60
N ASN A 47 17.02 -27.80 47.53
CA ASN A 47 16.11 -27.38 48.63
C ASN A 47 16.15 -25.98 49.32
N LYS A 48 14.95 -25.34 49.30
CA LYS A 48 14.29 -24.54 50.37
C LYS A 48 14.90 -23.17 50.74
N SER A 49 14.15 -22.20 51.28
CA SER A 49 12.71 -22.12 51.65
C SER A 49 12.09 -20.78 51.24
N LYS A 50 10.75 -20.73 51.11
CA LYS A 50 9.98 -19.48 51.19
C LYS A 50 9.81 -19.05 52.65
N THR A 51 9.58 -17.76 52.86
CA THR A 51 8.82 -17.24 54.02
C THR A 51 7.84 -16.18 53.49
N GLU A 52 6.62 -16.20 54.00
CA GLU A 52 5.59 -15.16 53.83
C GLU A 52 5.82 -14.05 54.90
N GLU A 53 5.09 -12.92 55.06
CA GLU A 53 3.78 -12.45 54.61
C GLU A 53 3.62 -10.94 54.99
N ILE A 54 2.66 -10.18 54.39
CA ILE A 54 1.82 -9.12 55.05
C ILE A 54 2.50 -7.81 55.62
N ILE A 55 1.95 -6.58 55.63
CA ILE A 55 0.62 -6.00 55.25
C ILE A 55 0.68 -4.49 54.85
N ASP A 56 -0.34 -4.06 54.10
CA ASP A 56 -1.02 -2.75 53.83
C ASP A 56 -0.46 -1.33 54.17
N ASP A 57 -0.90 -0.40 53.29
CA ASP A 57 -1.66 0.85 53.56
C ASP A 57 -1.01 2.27 53.59
N LYS A 58 -1.57 3.15 52.72
CA LYS A 58 -1.88 4.60 52.91
C LYS A 58 -0.76 5.65 53.10
N ILE A 59 -0.92 6.94 52.73
CA ILE A 59 -1.74 7.63 51.69
C ILE A 59 -1.21 9.08 51.51
N ASN A 60 -1.53 9.74 50.37
CA ASN A 60 -1.52 11.20 50.13
C ASN A 60 -0.21 12.06 50.20
N ASN A 61 0.07 12.73 49.06
CA ASN A 61 -0.06 14.19 48.82
C ASN A 61 1.15 15.05 48.37
N ASP A 62 0.77 15.99 47.49
CA ASP A 62 1.26 17.35 47.24
C ASP A 62 2.73 17.60 46.86
N ALA A 63 2.94 17.80 45.56
CA ALA A 63 4.12 18.48 45.01
C ALA A 63 3.85 20.00 44.90
N THR A 64 4.70 20.83 45.52
CA THR A 64 4.63 22.30 45.37
C THR A 64 6.00 22.96 45.22
N THR A 65 6.32 23.35 43.98
CA THR A 65 6.98 24.61 43.57
C THR A 65 8.40 24.98 44.05
N LYS A 66 9.06 25.81 43.24
CA LYS A 66 10.22 26.69 43.54
C LYS A 66 11.60 26.02 43.71
N LYS A 67 12.73 26.69 43.38
CA LYS A 67 13.05 27.81 42.46
C LYS A 67 14.60 27.96 42.40
N ASP A 68 15.06 28.98 41.69
CA ASP A 68 16.29 29.78 41.91
C ASP A 68 17.60 29.41 41.18
N ASP A 69 18.46 30.44 41.13
CA ASP A 69 19.85 30.60 40.65
C ASP A 69 20.15 30.26 39.17
N GLN A 70 20.45 31.20 38.25
CA GLN A 70 21.33 32.41 38.21
C GLN A 70 22.84 32.16 38.13
N ALA A 71 23.38 32.42 36.92
CA ALA A 71 24.61 33.18 36.63
C ALA A 71 25.97 32.61 37.16
N GLN A 72 27.15 33.08 36.73
CA GLN A 72 27.58 33.99 35.65
C GLN A 72 29.03 33.63 35.29
N GLU A 73 29.49 33.82 34.05
CA GLU A 73 30.83 34.37 33.76
C GLU A 73 30.99 34.75 32.28
N GLU A 74 32.01 35.56 31.99
CA GLU A 74 32.14 36.38 30.78
C GLU A 74 33.37 36.00 29.94
N LYS A 75 33.37 36.40 28.66
CA LYS A 75 34.56 37.03 28.07
C LYS A 75 34.28 37.82 26.78
N GLU A 76 35.13 38.82 26.61
CA GLU A 76 35.23 39.77 25.51
C GLU A 76 35.82 39.06 24.24
N ASP A 77 35.97 39.65 23.05
CA ASP A 77 36.33 41.05 22.79
C ASP A 77 36.19 41.51 21.30
N ASN A 78 36.14 42.84 21.12
CA ASN A 78 36.52 43.67 19.95
C ASN A 78 35.87 43.53 18.54
N ASN A 79 35.24 44.64 18.10
CA ASN A 79 35.61 45.54 16.96
C ASN A 79 36.35 44.98 15.72
N THR A 80 36.18 45.45 14.47
CA THR A 80 35.48 46.65 13.93
C THR A 80 35.22 46.47 12.42
N ASN A 81 34.21 47.16 11.86
CA ASN A 81 34.38 48.03 10.66
C ASN A 81 33.04 48.65 10.21
N GLN A 82 33.02 49.97 10.04
CA GLN A 82 32.03 50.67 9.23
C GLN A 82 32.60 50.90 7.83
N ASN A 83 31.73 51.06 6.82
CA ASN A 83 32.08 51.83 5.62
C ASN A 83 30.82 52.47 5.03
N GLU A 84 31.03 53.55 4.28
CA GLU A 84 30.05 54.61 4.05
C GLU A 84 28.92 54.24 3.07
N ILE A 85 27.73 54.81 3.30
CA ILE A 85 26.62 54.79 2.34
C ILE A 85 26.63 56.12 1.59
N ASN A 86 26.75 56.07 0.25
CA ASN A 86 26.56 57.26 -0.58
C ASN A 86 25.08 57.67 -0.60
N GLN A 87 24.81 58.95 -0.37
CA GLN A 87 23.50 59.54 -0.61
C GLN A 87 23.24 59.68 -2.11
N ILE A 88 22.04 59.35 -2.55
CA ILE A 88 21.47 59.77 -3.83
C ILE A 88 20.12 60.42 -3.49
N ASP A 89 19.98 61.70 -3.81
CA ASP A 89 18.70 62.41 -3.74
C ASP A 89 17.89 62.10 -5.00
N ASP A 90 16.74 61.43 -4.84
CA ASP A 90 15.70 61.34 -5.86
C ASP A 90 14.36 61.80 -5.26
N ASN A 91 13.99 63.05 -5.52
CA ASN A 91 12.69 63.58 -5.14
C ASN A 91 11.59 62.99 -6.05
N GLN A 92 10.89 61.96 -5.56
CA GLN A 92 9.61 61.52 -6.11
C GLN A 92 8.47 62.00 -5.20
N ASP A 93 7.41 62.59 -5.79
CA ASP A 93 6.24 63.08 -5.06
C ASP A 93 5.43 61.92 -4.44
N ILE A 94 5.73 61.56 -3.19
CA ILE A 94 5.00 60.52 -2.46
C ILE A 94 3.58 61.00 -2.15
N LYS A 95 2.60 60.49 -2.90
CA LYS A 95 1.18 60.59 -2.54
C LYS A 95 0.77 59.43 -1.64
N THR A 96 0.69 59.69 -0.34
CA THR A 96 -0.03 58.81 0.61
C THR A 96 -1.51 58.79 0.27
N ILE A 97 -2.13 57.60 0.24
CA ILE A 97 -3.56 57.42 -0.03
C ILE A 97 -4.18 56.54 1.06
N ASN A 98 -5.25 57.02 1.70
CA ASN A 98 -5.97 56.28 2.72
C ASN A 98 -7.03 55.37 2.08
N ILE A 99 -6.97 54.07 2.40
CA ILE A 99 -7.91 53.05 1.92
C ILE A 99 -8.94 52.79 3.02
N SER A 100 -10.22 53.02 2.73
CA SER A 100 -11.31 52.80 3.69
C SER A 100 -11.79 51.34 3.70
N LYS A 101 -11.63 50.62 2.58
CA LYS A 101 -12.09 49.23 2.44
C LYS A 101 -11.39 48.50 1.28
N ILE A 102 -11.26 47.18 1.42
CA ILE A 102 -10.81 46.28 0.35
C ILE A 102 -11.95 45.29 0.06
N LYS A 103 -12.20 44.99 -1.22
CA LYS A 103 -13.22 44.02 -1.65
C LYS A 103 -12.80 43.29 -2.93
N LEU A 104 -13.09 41.99 -3.01
CA LEU A 104 -12.86 41.17 -4.20
C LEU A 104 -14.12 41.15 -5.08
N VAL A 105 -14.01 41.57 -6.34
CA VAL A 105 -15.12 41.55 -7.32
C VAL A 105 -14.62 41.04 -8.66
N ASP A 106 -15.27 40.00 -9.19
CA ASP A 106 -14.94 39.34 -10.46
C ASP A 106 -13.45 38.94 -10.60
N ASN A 107 -12.85 38.49 -9.49
CA ASN A 107 -11.43 38.16 -9.29
C ASN A 107 -10.43 39.32 -9.38
N ASN A 108 -10.91 40.58 -9.40
CA ASN A 108 -10.08 41.77 -9.24
C ASN A 108 -10.13 42.23 -7.76
N LEU A 109 -9.00 42.69 -7.22
CA LEU A 109 -9.04 43.48 -5.98
C LEU A 109 -9.51 44.90 -6.32
N ILE A 110 -10.48 45.38 -5.55
CA ILE A 110 -10.91 46.77 -5.55
C ILE A 110 -10.55 47.38 -4.19
N PHE A 111 -9.82 48.48 -4.25
CA PHE A 111 -9.52 49.33 -3.10
C PHE A 111 -10.48 50.52 -3.15
N GLU A 112 -11.26 50.69 -2.10
CA GLU A 112 -12.22 51.78 -1.91
C GLU A 112 -11.55 52.78 -0.97
N LEU A 113 -11.43 54.04 -1.41
CA LEU A 113 -10.73 55.09 -0.68
C LEU A 113 -11.66 55.81 0.30
N GLU A 114 -11.13 56.65 1.20
CA GLU A 114 -11.95 57.44 2.13
C GLU A 114 -12.89 58.45 1.44
N ASN A 115 -12.62 58.80 0.17
CA ASN A 115 -13.47 59.65 -0.67
C ASN A 115 -14.46 58.84 -1.55
N ASN A 116 -14.56 57.52 -1.36
CA ASN A 116 -15.33 56.56 -2.16
C ASN A 116 -14.90 56.40 -3.64
N GLU A 117 -13.67 56.79 -4.01
CA GLU A 117 -13.09 56.40 -5.30
C GLU A 117 -12.64 54.92 -5.27
N GLU A 118 -12.74 54.22 -6.42
CA GLU A 118 -12.37 52.80 -6.56
C GLU A 118 -11.12 52.63 -7.44
N ILE A 119 -10.02 52.12 -6.87
CA ILE A 119 -8.85 51.64 -7.63
C ILE A 119 -9.02 50.15 -7.92
N LYS A 120 -8.85 49.72 -9.18
CA LYS A 120 -9.09 48.34 -9.63
C LYS A 120 -7.84 47.72 -10.24
N LEU A 121 -7.30 46.69 -9.58
CA LEU A 121 -6.13 45.95 -10.06
C LEU A 121 -6.56 44.80 -10.98
N LEU A 122 -6.34 44.98 -12.29
CA LEU A 122 -6.67 44.01 -13.35
C LEU A 122 -5.68 42.84 -13.37
N ASN A 123 -6.17 41.64 -13.07
CA ASN A 123 -5.32 40.51 -12.72
C ASN A 123 -5.08 39.55 -13.91
N ASN A 124 -4.04 39.82 -14.70
CA ASN A 124 -3.69 39.07 -15.91
C ASN A 124 -2.95 37.73 -15.67
N SER A 125 -3.29 36.96 -14.63
CA SER A 125 -2.87 35.55 -14.50
C SER A 125 -3.94 34.69 -13.80
N ARG A 126 -4.50 33.70 -14.52
CA ARG A 126 -5.87 33.22 -14.22
C ARG A 126 -6.02 31.90 -13.44
N THR A 127 -4.92 31.27 -13.00
CA THR A 127 -4.99 29.87 -12.50
C THR A 127 -4.33 29.60 -11.14
N VAL A 128 -3.35 30.40 -10.69
CA VAL A 128 -2.61 30.14 -9.44
C VAL A 128 -3.09 30.99 -8.25
N LEU A 129 -3.63 32.19 -8.50
CA LEU A 129 -4.02 33.12 -7.43
C LEU A 129 -5.33 32.75 -6.72
N ASN A 130 -6.28 32.08 -7.37
CA ASN A 130 -7.64 31.86 -6.82
C ASN A 130 -7.69 31.03 -5.52
N TYR A 131 -6.66 30.22 -5.23
CA TYR A 131 -6.57 29.48 -3.96
C TYR A 131 -5.91 30.35 -2.88
N ARG A 132 -4.78 31.01 -3.20
CA ARG A 132 -4.02 31.87 -2.28
C ARG A 132 -4.77 33.14 -1.89
N LEU A 133 -5.54 33.75 -2.79
CA LEU A 133 -6.34 34.95 -2.49
C LEU A 133 -7.41 34.69 -1.43
N LYS A 134 -8.07 33.53 -1.41
CA LYS A 134 -9.05 33.17 -0.37
C LYS A 134 -8.42 32.95 1.01
N GLU A 135 -7.14 32.63 1.05
CA GLU A 135 -6.38 32.44 2.29
C GLU A 135 -5.89 33.80 2.83
N ILE A 136 -5.45 34.69 1.92
CA ILE A 136 -5.09 36.09 2.22
C ILE A 136 -6.31 36.89 2.68
N ASP A 137 -7.45 36.80 1.98
CA ASP A 137 -8.72 37.48 2.34
C ASP A 137 -9.14 37.14 3.78
N LYS A 138 -8.99 35.87 4.17
CA LYS A 138 -9.29 35.32 5.50
C LYS A 138 -8.27 35.70 6.59
N GLN A 139 -7.10 36.24 6.23
CA GLN A 139 -6.09 36.74 7.16
C GLN A 139 -6.11 38.28 7.25
N LEU A 140 -6.34 38.98 6.14
CA LEU A 140 -6.53 40.43 6.11
C LEU A 140 -7.82 40.84 6.82
N SER A 141 -8.89 40.04 6.75
CA SER A 141 -10.13 40.28 7.51
C SER A 141 -9.96 40.26 9.04
N SER A 142 -8.78 39.88 9.55
CA SER A 142 -8.42 39.92 10.98
C SER A 142 -7.39 41.00 11.35
N ILE A 143 -6.99 41.88 10.41
CA ILE A 143 -6.03 42.96 10.67
C ILE A 143 -6.75 44.31 10.55
N THR A 144 -7.33 44.75 11.66
CA THR A 144 -7.81 46.13 11.86
C THR A 144 -6.76 46.92 12.64
N ASP A 145 -5.67 47.28 11.97
CA ASP A 145 -4.52 47.96 12.57
C ASP A 145 -4.05 49.08 11.61
N ASP A 146 -4.13 50.33 12.06
CA ASP A 146 -3.93 51.54 11.24
C ASP A 146 -2.46 51.79 10.84
N SER A 147 -1.56 50.83 11.10
CA SER A 147 -0.11 50.95 10.92
C SER A 147 0.46 50.50 9.57
N ILE A 148 -0.38 50.03 8.63
CA ILE A 148 0.05 49.59 7.29
C ILE A 148 0.04 50.78 6.31
N LYS A 149 1.22 51.20 5.85
CA LYS A 149 1.39 52.28 4.87
C LYS A 149 1.83 51.72 3.53
N PHE A 150 1.06 52.03 2.48
CA PHE A 150 1.33 51.66 1.09
C PHE A 150 2.01 52.82 0.36
N ASN A 151 3.19 52.58 -0.22
CA ASN A 151 3.85 53.52 -1.14
C ASN A 151 3.79 52.95 -2.56
N ILE A 152 3.22 53.71 -3.49
CA ILE A 152 3.15 53.37 -4.92
C ILE A 152 4.19 54.22 -5.66
N ASN A 153 5.29 53.59 -6.08
CA ASN A 153 6.25 54.23 -6.98
C ASN A 153 5.98 53.74 -8.40
N ASN A 154 6.02 54.65 -9.36
CA ASN A 154 5.68 54.39 -10.76
C ASN A 154 6.92 54.64 -11.62
N ILE A 155 7.53 53.57 -12.10
CA ILE A 155 8.73 53.60 -12.95
C ILE A 155 8.42 52.80 -14.21
N ASP A 156 8.63 53.42 -15.38
CA ASP A 156 8.43 52.84 -16.72
C ASP A 156 7.11 52.07 -16.94
N GLY A 157 6.03 52.55 -16.31
CA GLY A 157 4.69 51.99 -16.46
C GLY A 157 4.41 50.75 -15.59
N ILE A 158 5.29 50.43 -14.64
CA ILE A 158 5.07 49.39 -13.63
C ILE A 158 4.75 50.07 -12.30
N GLU A 159 3.53 49.85 -11.78
CA GLU A 159 3.18 50.24 -10.41
C GLU A 159 3.83 49.25 -9.43
N ILE A 160 4.83 49.72 -8.69
CA ILE A 160 5.44 48.95 -7.59
C ILE A 160 4.79 49.39 -6.29
N ILE A 161 3.91 48.53 -5.77
CA ILE A 161 3.30 48.70 -4.44
C ILE A 161 4.28 48.16 -3.40
N SER A 162 4.87 49.06 -2.61
CA SER A 162 5.70 48.70 -1.46
C SER A 162 4.88 48.78 -0.16
N LEU A 163 4.92 47.69 0.60
CA LEU A 163 4.29 47.56 1.91
C LEU A 163 5.30 47.96 3.00
N THR A 164 4.94 48.94 3.82
CA THR A 164 5.71 49.29 5.01
C THR A 164 4.86 49.10 6.27
N SER A 165 5.48 48.45 7.26
CA SER A 165 4.97 48.32 8.64
C SER A 165 6.10 48.65 9.59
N GLU A 166 5.75 49.31 10.70
CA GLU A 166 6.68 49.64 11.78
C GLU A 166 6.90 48.45 12.73
N ASN A 167 6.10 47.38 12.61
CA ASN A 167 6.23 46.14 13.37
C ASN A 167 7.33 45.22 12.79
N GLN A 168 8.35 44.90 13.60
CA GLN A 168 9.55 44.18 13.15
C GLN A 168 9.28 42.73 12.71
N ASP A 169 8.36 42.01 13.36
CA ASP A 169 8.04 40.62 13.00
C ASP A 169 7.34 40.51 11.65
N ILE A 170 6.49 41.50 11.33
CA ILE A 170 5.87 41.63 10.01
C ILE A 170 6.93 42.01 8.98
N LYS A 171 7.83 42.94 9.32
CA LYS A 171 8.92 43.40 8.44
C LYS A 171 9.88 42.26 8.04
N PHE A 172 10.20 41.35 8.97
CA PHE A 172 11.03 40.17 8.70
C PHE A 172 10.32 39.17 7.76
N ASN A 173 9.00 38.97 7.94
CA ASN A 173 8.19 38.11 7.08
C ASN A 173 7.95 38.71 5.67
N ILE A 174 7.90 40.04 5.54
CA ILE A 174 7.82 40.72 4.24
C ILE A 174 9.16 40.65 3.51
N LEU A 175 10.28 40.93 4.20
CA LEU A 175 11.61 40.92 3.58
C LEU A 175 11.98 39.52 3.04
N ASN A 176 11.70 38.46 3.80
CA ASN A 176 11.88 37.06 3.36
C ASN A 176 10.89 36.63 2.25
N LYS A 177 9.86 37.41 1.94
CA LYS A 177 8.98 37.20 0.77
C LYS A 177 9.29 38.11 -0.42
N GLN A 178 10.01 39.21 -0.23
CA GLN A 178 10.45 40.08 -1.33
C GLN A 178 11.65 39.49 -2.10
N ILE A 179 12.37 38.52 -1.54
CA ILE A 179 13.47 37.81 -2.22
C ILE A 179 12.99 36.44 -2.77
N GLU A 180 11.81 36.40 -3.42
CA GLU A 180 11.49 35.31 -4.37
C GLU A 180 10.59 35.74 -5.54
N ILE A 181 10.76 36.97 -6.02
CA ILE A 181 10.32 37.38 -7.38
C ILE A 181 11.53 37.91 -8.17
N GLU A 182 12.61 37.13 -8.19
CA GLU A 182 13.47 37.15 -9.38
C GLU A 182 12.61 36.63 -10.55
N GLN A 183 12.49 37.42 -11.61
CA GLN A 183 12.18 36.84 -12.92
C GLN A 183 13.38 36.02 -13.37
N LYS A 184 13.46 34.77 -12.91
CA LYS A 184 14.30 33.77 -13.57
C LYS A 184 13.78 33.62 -14.98
N GLU A 185 14.48 34.23 -15.93
CA GLU A 185 14.28 34.00 -17.35
C GLU A 185 14.18 32.49 -17.58
N GLU A 186 13.19 32.04 -18.36
CA GLU A 186 13.05 30.61 -18.68
C GLU A 186 14.26 30.17 -19.51
N GLN A 187 15.36 29.78 -18.85
CA GLN A 187 16.62 29.45 -19.50
C GLN A 187 16.46 28.15 -20.30
N ILE A 188 16.06 28.28 -21.57
CA ILE A 188 15.87 27.17 -22.49
C ILE A 188 17.22 26.50 -22.71
N ILE A 189 17.34 25.25 -22.26
CA ILE A 189 18.55 24.45 -22.50
C ILE A 189 18.58 24.07 -23.98
N ASP A 190 19.43 24.74 -24.75
CA ASP A 190 19.58 24.57 -26.20
C ASP A 190 19.92 23.11 -26.59
N LYS A 191 20.87 22.50 -25.85
CA LYS A 191 21.38 21.15 -26.14
C LYS A 191 21.72 20.40 -24.85
N VAL A 192 21.17 19.19 -24.71
CA VAL A 192 21.52 18.28 -23.62
C VAL A 192 22.72 17.42 -24.03
N ASN A 193 23.89 17.68 -23.45
CA ASN A 193 25.06 16.80 -23.61
C ASN A 193 25.06 15.67 -22.58
N ASN A 194 24.76 15.99 -21.31
CA ASN A 194 24.63 15.03 -20.21
C ASN A 194 23.40 15.38 -19.35
N PRO A 195 22.36 14.54 -19.29
CA PRO A 195 21.18 14.79 -18.46
C PRO A 195 21.46 14.88 -16.95
N LYS A 196 22.50 14.20 -16.44
CA LYS A 196 22.81 14.21 -15.00
C LYS A 196 23.16 15.61 -14.49
N ASP A 197 23.79 16.45 -15.31
CA ASP A 197 24.13 17.84 -14.95
C ASP A 197 22.89 18.69 -14.65
N ILE A 198 21.75 18.30 -15.24
CA ILE A 198 20.44 18.94 -15.06
C ILE A 198 19.68 18.26 -13.91
N PHE A 199 19.51 16.94 -13.98
CA PHE A 199 18.54 16.20 -13.18
C PHE A 199 19.12 15.44 -11.97
N SER A 200 20.43 15.16 -11.91
CA SER A 200 21.08 14.47 -10.77
C SER A 200 21.34 15.45 -9.61
N LYS A 201 20.25 15.98 -9.05
CA LYS A 201 20.21 16.85 -7.87
C LYS A 201 19.63 16.08 -6.69
N ASN A 202 19.67 16.69 -5.50
CA ASN A 202 19.07 16.09 -4.31
C ASN A 202 17.54 16.04 -4.39
N GLU A 203 16.91 16.94 -5.15
CA GLU A 203 15.46 16.92 -5.45
C GLU A 203 15.27 16.95 -6.97
N PHE A 204 14.26 16.25 -7.50
CA PHE A 204 14.04 16.23 -8.95
C PHE A 204 13.50 17.59 -9.45
N PRO A 205 14.17 18.27 -10.41
CA PRO A 205 13.79 19.62 -10.83
C PRO A 205 12.55 19.60 -11.74
N LYS A 206 11.37 19.89 -11.18
CA LYS A 206 10.06 19.82 -11.87
C LYS A 206 9.84 20.86 -12.98
N ASN A 207 10.68 21.89 -13.10
CA ASN A 207 10.47 23.06 -13.98
C ASN A 207 11.51 23.23 -15.10
N ILE A 208 12.19 22.16 -15.54
CA ILE A 208 13.18 22.24 -16.63
C ILE A 208 12.51 22.47 -17.99
N ILE A 209 13.06 23.41 -18.77
CA ILE A 209 12.69 23.72 -20.15
C ILE A 209 13.88 23.48 -21.07
N ILE A 210 13.66 22.69 -22.13
CA ILE A 210 14.68 22.27 -23.08
C ILE A 210 14.19 22.61 -24.49
N LYS A 211 15.09 23.04 -25.37
CA LYS A 211 14.77 23.29 -26.77
C LYS A 211 14.30 22.02 -27.45
N ASP A 212 13.17 22.10 -28.13
CA ASP A 212 12.62 20.96 -28.85
C ASP A 212 13.51 20.58 -30.05
N ASN A 213 13.94 19.32 -30.08
CA ASN A 213 14.49 18.61 -31.23
C ASN A 213 14.63 17.11 -30.91
N ILE A 214 14.79 16.30 -31.95
CA ILE A 214 14.89 14.83 -31.87
C ILE A 214 16.04 14.38 -30.95
N GLN A 215 17.22 15.03 -31.00
CA GLN A 215 18.35 14.64 -30.15
C GLN A 215 18.06 14.86 -28.67
N ASN A 216 17.57 16.05 -28.30
CA ASN A 216 17.21 16.37 -26.92
C ASN A 216 16.11 15.43 -26.40
N ARG A 217 15.07 15.13 -27.21
CA ARG A 217 14.02 14.16 -26.84
C ARG A 217 14.61 12.76 -26.58
N MET A 218 15.34 12.19 -27.54
CA MET A 218 15.95 10.86 -27.40
C MET A 218 16.87 10.74 -26.18
N VAL A 219 17.65 11.78 -25.90
CA VAL A 219 18.59 11.83 -24.77
C VAL A 219 17.85 11.84 -23.42
N ILE A 220 16.75 12.59 -23.28
CA ILE A 220 15.95 12.62 -22.05
C ILE A 220 15.07 11.38 -21.90
N GLU A 221 14.42 10.91 -22.97
CA GLU A 221 13.60 9.68 -22.93
C GLU A 221 14.42 8.51 -22.40
N ARG A 222 15.62 8.30 -22.96
CA ARG A 222 16.55 7.25 -22.54
C ARG A 222 17.03 7.44 -21.09
N TYR A 223 17.30 8.68 -20.67
CA TYR A 223 17.74 8.95 -19.30
C TYR A 223 16.64 8.66 -18.27
N PHE A 224 15.42 9.16 -18.47
CA PHE A 224 14.30 8.88 -17.56
C PHE A 224 13.98 7.37 -17.50
N GLN A 225 14.03 6.65 -18.63
CA GLN A 225 13.83 5.20 -18.65
C GLN A 225 14.94 4.44 -17.91
N ASN A 226 16.21 4.81 -18.13
CA ASN A 226 17.37 4.15 -17.50
C ASN A 226 17.40 4.35 -15.98
N GLU A 227 17.30 5.58 -15.49
CA GLU A 227 17.43 5.84 -14.05
C GLU A 227 16.19 5.35 -13.27
N LEU A 228 15.01 5.32 -13.90
CA LEU A 228 13.82 4.67 -13.34
C LEU A 228 14.01 3.15 -13.23
N LEU A 229 14.60 2.50 -14.25
CA LEU A 229 14.93 1.07 -14.21
C LEU A 229 15.88 0.74 -13.06
N LYS A 230 16.93 1.55 -12.83
CA LYS A 230 17.84 1.35 -11.69
C LYS A 230 17.13 1.51 -10.36
N SER A 231 16.33 2.56 -10.22
CA SER A 231 15.60 2.85 -8.97
C SER A 231 14.67 1.69 -8.60
N ILE A 232 13.88 1.18 -9.56
CA ILE A 232 13.01 0.02 -9.36
C ILE A 232 13.82 -1.27 -9.12
N SER A 233 14.94 -1.47 -9.83
CA SER A 233 15.82 -2.64 -9.63
C SER A 233 16.43 -2.66 -8.24
N PHE A 234 16.93 -1.52 -7.76
CA PHE A 234 17.49 -1.33 -6.42
C PHE A 234 16.44 -1.65 -5.34
N ILE A 235 15.23 -1.10 -5.46
CA ILE A 235 14.12 -1.37 -4.54
C ILE A 235 13.70 -2.85 -4.57
N ASN A 236 13.76 -3.50 -5.73
CA ASN A 236 13.49 -4.94 -5.84
C ASN A 236 14.59 -5.82 -5.22
N GLY A 237 15.74 -5.27 -4.84
CA GLY A 237 16.87 -5.99 -4.23
C GLY A 237 18.04 -6.29 -5.18
N ASN A 238 18.07 -5.68 -6.38
CA ASN A 238 19.20 -5.75 -7.30
C ASN A 238 20.07 -4.48 -7.17
N PHE A 239 21.06 -4.55 -6.28
CA PHE A 239 21.94 -3.43 -5.91
C PHE A 239 23.15 -3.22 -6.85
N MET A 240 23.09 -3.72 -8.09
CA MET A 240 24.22 -3.70 -9.04
C MET A 240 24.56 -2.30 -9.59
N GLU A 241 23.64 -1.35 -9.55
CA GLU A 241 23.87 0.05 -9.93
C GLU A 241 23.28 0.99 -8.86
N GLU A 242 24.00 2.07 -8.54
CA GLU A 242 23.48 3.10 -7.65
C GLU A 242 22.33 3.88 -8.33
N PRO A 243 21.23 4.14 -7.60
CA PRO A 243 20.11 4.96 -8.09
C PRO A 243 20.45 6.45 -8.06
N GLU A 244 19.61 7.27 -8.69
CA GLU A 244 19.85 8.71 -8.75
C GLU A 244 19.67 9.44 -7.42
N LYS A 245 20.38 10.56 -7.24
CA LYS A 245 20.41 11.33 -5.98
C LYS A 245 19.04 11.80 -5.50
N TRP A 246 18.14 12.13 -6.42
CA TRP A 246 16.76 12.56 -6.13
C TRP A 246 15.86 11.45 -5.59
N THR A 247 16.33 10.21 -5.56
CA THR A 247 15.63 9.07 -4.95
C THR A 247 15.91 8.93 -3.44
N HIS A 248 17.00 9.52 -2.92
CA HIS A 248 17.49 9.27 -1.55
C HIS A 248 17.67 7.78 -1.14
N LEU A 249 17.59 6.86 -2.09
CA LEU A 249 17.73 5.41 -1.88
C LEU A 249 19.17 5.10 -1.43
N SER A 250 19.32 4.45 -0.29
CA SER A 250 20.62 3.94 0.17
C SER A 250 20.48 2.55 0.77
N PHE A 251 21.56 1.76 0.72
CA PHE A 251 21.59 0.42 1.31
C PHE A 251 21.47 0.45 2.85
N GLN A 252 21.79 1.58 3.48
CA GLN A 252 21.80 1.73 4.95
C GLN A 252 20.46 2.20 5.53
N THR A 253 19.54 2.69 4.69
CA THR A 253 18.24 3.27 5.10
C THR A 253 17.05 2.41 4.66
N PHE A 254 17.29 1.16 4.26
CA PHE A 254 16.36 0.43 3.40
C PHE A 254 15.31 -0.43 4.13
N ASP A 255 14.28 0.22 4.67
CA ASP A 255 13.05 -0.46 5.13
C ASP A 255 12.03 -0.58 3.97
N GLY A 256 12.42 -1.35 2.94
CA GLY A 256 11.56 -1.94 1.90
C GLY A 256 10.88 -1.02 0.87
N PHE A 257 10.09 -0.05 1.31
CA PHE A 257 8.96 0.52 0.54
C PHE A 257 8.87 2.05 0.50
N ASP A 258 9.40 2.75 1.51
CA ASP A 258 9.57 4.21 1.39
C ASP A 258 10.43 4.56 0.15
N GLY A 259 11.25 3.61 -0.33
CA GLY A 259 11.95 3.71 -1.61
C GLY A 259 11.06 3.92 -2.83
N TYR A 260 9.89 3.26 -2.94
CA TYR A 260 8.96 3.56 -4.04
C TYR A 260 8.36 4.96 -3.89
N LYS A 261 8.06 5.39 -2.66
CA LYS A 261 7.55 6.73 -2.36
C LYS A 261 8.53 7.85 -2.71
N GLN A 262 9.83 7.57 -2.69
CA GLN A 262 10.88 8.53 -3.05
C GLN A 262 11.06 8.72 -4.56
N ILE A 263 10.31 8.04 -5.43
CA ILE A 263 10.37 8.23 -6.89
C ILE A 263 9.28 9.24 -7.35
N PRO A 264 9.63 10.48 -7.75
CA PRO A 264 8.68 11.46 -8.27
C PRO A 264 8.31 11.19 -9.74
N ASN A 265 7.34 11.96 -10.27
CA ASN A 265 7.12 12.04 -11.70
C ASN A 265 8.36 12.67 -12.39
N LEU A 266 8.98 11.95 -13.33
CA LEU A 266 10.09 12.47 -14.12
C LEU A 266 9.49 13.25 -15.30
N GLN A 267 9.62 14.58 -15.27
CA GLN A 267 8.99 15.47 -16.25
C GLN A 267 9.95 16.52 -16.82
N VAL A 268 9.68 16.95 -18.05
CA VAL A 268 10.40 18.05 -18.72
C VAL A 268 9.49 18.74 -19.73
N LYS A 269 9.70 20.05 -19.95
CA LYS A 269 9.05 20.80 -21.03
C LYS A 269 9.98 20.91 -22.23
N PHE A 270 9.58 20.39 -23.38
CA PHE A 270 10.20 20.69 -24.67
C PHE A 270 9.51 21.90 -25.30
N LYS A 271 10.26 22.98 -25.53
CA LYS A 271 9.74 24.26 -26.06
C LYS A 271 10.34 24.50 -27.44
N ASP A 272 9.49 24.69 -28.44
CA ASP A 272 9.91 25.10 -29.78
C ASP A 272 10.15 26.63 -29.79
N PRO A 273 11.39 27.10 -30.04
CA PRO A 273 11.67 28.54 -30.07
C PRO A 273 10.97 29.31 -31.19
N THR A 274 10.45 28.63 -32.22
CA THR A 274 9.85 29.26 -33.40
C THR A 274 8.34 29.45 -33.29
N THR A 275 7.62 28.49 -32.67
CA THR A 275 6.17 28.61 -32.43
C THR A 275 5.81 28.95 -30.98
N ASN A 276 6.79 28.99 -30.06
CA ASN A 276 6.61 29.16 -28.61
C ASN A 276 5.71 28.09 -27.94
N ASN A 277 5.34 27.03 -28.65
CA ASN A 277 4.59 25.91 -28.10
C ASN A 277 5.49 25.07 -27.19
N ALA A 278 4.93 24.62 -26.07
CA ALA A 278 5.57 23.69 -25.16
C ALA A 278 4.81 22.36 -25.10
N GLN A 279 5.54 21.25 -25.22
CA GLN A 279 5.05 19.90 -24.92
C GLN A 279 5.73 19.40 -23.65
N VAL A 280 4.94 18.86 -22.72
CA VAL A 280 5.46 18.16 -21.54
C VAL A 280 5.71 16.71 -21.91
N TYR A 281 6.92 16.21 -21.67
CA TYR A 281 7.19 14.78 -21.57
C TYR A 281 7.11 14.36 -20.11
N ILE A 282 6.41 13.26 -19.85
CA ILE A 282 6.23 12.70 -18.50
C ILE A 282 6.59 11.20 -18.56
N THR A 283 7.36 10.74 -17.59
CA THR A 283 7.58 9.32 -17.25
C THR A 283 7.26 9.13 -15.77
N LYS A 284 6.36 8.21 -15.42
CA LYS A 284 5.97 7.97 -14.02
C LYS A 284 5.57 6.53 -13.73
N ILE A 285 5.82 6.09 -12.50
CA ILE A 285 5.23 4.86 -11.95
C ILE A 285 3.71 5.09 -11.80
N MET A 286 2.92 4.11 -12.22
CA MET A 286 1.48 4.08 -11.97
C MET A 286 1.22 3.13 -10.80
N PRO A 287 0.69 3.61 -9.65
CA PRO A 287 0.32 2.75 -8.54
C PRO A 287 -0.66 1.64 -8.99
N THR A 288 -0.27 0.40 -8.74
CA THR A 288 -1.05 -0.83 -8.99
C THR A 288 -1.64 -1.33 -7.68
N LEU A 289 -2.90 -1.77 -7.68
CA LEU A 289 -3.38 -2.68 -6.64
C LEU A 289 -2.90 -4.11 -6.95
N VAL A 290 -2.68 -4.92 -5.91
CA VAL A 290 -2.29 -6.32 -6.06
C VAL A 290 -3.28 -7.13 -6.91
N GLN A 291 -4.58 -6.81 -6.83
CA GLN A 291 -5.63 -7.45 -7.62
C GLN A 291 -5.46 -7.23 -9.13
N ASP A 292 -4.97 -6.06 -9.55
CA ASP A 292 -4.70 -5.75 -10.96
C ASP A 292 -3.40 -6.40 -11.46
N ASN A 293 -2.58 -6.90 -10.53
CA ASN A 293 -1.18 -7.26 -10.79
C ASN A 293 -0.92 -8.74 -11.07
N ASN A 294 -1.94 -9.60 -11.00
CA ASN A 294 -1.80 -11.05 -11.20
C ASN A 294 -1.03 -11.39 -12.49
N LEU A 295 0.00 -12.22 -12.33
CA LEU A 295 0.69 -12.93 -13.40
C LEU A 295 0.18 -14.37 -13.49
N GLU A 296 0.23 -14.94 -14.68
CA GLU A 296 -0.07 -16.33 -14.98
C GLU A 296 1.18 -17.04 -15.52
N ILE A 297 1.26 -18.36 -15.34
CA ILE A 297 2.24 -19.22 -16.03
C ILE A 297 1.44 -20.28 -16.79
N ASP A 298 1.63 -20.34 -18.10
CA ASP A 298 0.98 -21.27 -19.02
C ASP A 298 2.02 -21.70 -20.07
N ASP A 299 2.13 -22.99 -20.39
CA ASP A 299 3.15 -23.58 -21.30
C ASP A 299 4.60 -23.04 -21.16
N GLN A 300 5.01 -22.76 -19.92
CA GLN A 300 6.30 -22.13 -19.55
C GLN A 300 6.51 -20.72 -20.16
N GLU A 301 5.43 -19.96 -20.32
CA GLU A 301 5.44 -18.53 -20.61
C GLU A 301 4.85 -17.77 -19.41
N ILE A 302 5.46 -16.63 -19.06
CA ILE A 302 4.86 -15.67 -18.12
C ILE A 302 3.82 -14.88 -18.89
N ILE A 303 2.57 -14.92 -18.46
CA ILE A 303 1.47 -14.16 -19.06
C ILE A 303 1.08 -12.99 -18.14
N LEU A 304 1.04 -11.80 -18.73
CA LEU A 304 0.53 -10.58 -18.14
C LEU A 304 -0.64 -10.08 -18.99
N ASN A 305 -1.78 -9.82 -18.36
CA ASN A 305 -2.95 -9.19 -18.97
C ASN A 305 -3.27 -7.92 -18.18
N ARG A 306 -3.49 -6.78 -18.83
CA ARG A 306 -3.88 -5.50 -18.18
C ARG A 306 -4.86 -4.71 -19.06
N ASP A 307 -5.98 -4.27 -18.49
CA ASP A 307 -6.83 -3.26 -19.13
C ASP A 307 -6.09 -1.91 -19.14
N ILE A 308 -5.96 -1.30 -20.31
CA ILE A 308 -5.32 -0.01 -20.52
C ILE A 308 -6.27 1.02 -21.15
N THR A 309 -7.59 0.75 -21.16
CA THR A 309 -8.65 1.62 -21.72
C THR A 309 -8.51 3.08 -21.29
N ASN A 310 -8.25 3.34 -20.00
CA ASN A 310 -8.14 4.70 -19.46
C ASN A 310 -6.91 5.46 -19.99
N TYR A 311 -5.84 4.76 -20.37
CA TYR A 311 -4.63 5.36 -20.94
C TYR A 311 -4.74 5.51 -22.46
N LEU A 312 -5.34 4.54 -23.16
CA LEU A 312 -5.61 4.61 -24.60
C LEU A 312 -6.57 5.75 -24.97
N ASN A 313 -7.59 6.01 -24.14
CA ASN A 313 -8.59 7.05 -24.37
C ASN A 313 -8.10 8.49 -24.10
N LYS A 314 -6.87 8.68 -23.59
CA LYS A 314 -6.31 10.01 -23.29
C LYS A 314 -5.67 10.63 -24.53
N LYS A 315 -5.73 11.96 -24.64
CA LYS A 315 -5.15 12.75 -25.74
C LYS A 315 -3.64 12.95 -25.55
N PHE A 316 -2.93 11.84 -25.40
CA PHE A 316 -1.48 11.75 -25.23
C PHE A 316 -0.83 11.22 -26.52
N PHE A 317 0.43 11.60 -26.75
CA PHE A 317 1.20 11.21 -27.94
C PHE A 317 2.40 10.34 -27.55
N ASN A 318 2.78 9.40 -28.43
CA ASN A 318 3.84 8.41 -28.22
C ASN A 318 3.66 7.67 -26.89
N LYS A 319 2.46 7.08 -26.68
CA LYS A 319 2.10 6.43 -25.41
C LYS A 319 2.91 5.14 -25.24
N LYS A 320 3.74 5.07 -24.20
CA LYS A 320 4.56 3.90 -23.85
C LYS A 320 4.17 3.38 -22.48
N ILE A 321 4.11 2.06 -22.33
CA ILE A 321 3.91 1.38 -21.04
C ILE A 321 5.07 0.42 -20.79
N SER A 322 5.58 0.39 -19.56
CA SER A 322 6.69 -0.47 -19.16
C SER A 322 6.30 -1.34 -17.97
N PHE A 323 6.55 -2.64 -18.06
CA PHE A 323 6.36 -3.59 -16.96
C PHE A 323 7.72 -4.04 -16.42
N TYR A 324 7.91 -3.88 -15.10
CA TYR A 324 9.09 -4.30 -14.37
C TYR A 324 8.72 -5.53 -13.54
N ILE A 325 9.20 -6.69 -13.97
CA ILE A 325 8.88 -7.99 -13.36
C ILE A 325 10.05 -8.44 -12.50
N LYS A 326 9.83 -8.51 -11.18
CA LYS A 326 10.79 -9.05 -10.22
C LYS A 326 10.87 -10.57 -10.38
N THR A 327 12.09 -11.09 -10.48
CA THR A 327 12.37 -12.53 -10.58
C THR A 327 13.62 -12.89 -9.77
N THR A 328 13.76 -14.16 -9.41
CA THR A 328 14.91 -14.67 -8.67
C THR A 328 15.48 -15.90 -9.36
N THR A 329 16.81 -15.97 -9.41
CA THR A 329 17.59 -17.10 -9.90
C THR A 329 18.48 -17.64 -8.78
N SER A 330 19.17 -18.77 -8.99
CA SER A 330 20.02 -19.41 -7.97
C SER A 330 21.20 -18.55 -7.47
N PHE A 331 21.47 -17.42 -8.12
CA PHE A 331 22.63 -16.56 -7.83
C PHE A 331 22.25 -15.10 -7.53
N GLN A 332 21.10 -14.61 -8.02
CA GLN A 332 20.74 -13.20 -7.96
C GLN A 332 19.23 -12.95 -8.17
N VAL A 333 18.75 -11.84 -7.62
CA VAL A 333 17.45 -11.22 -7.95
C VAL A 333 17.62 -10.36 -9.19
N LEU A 334 16.66 -10.41 -10.11
CA LEU A 334 16.65 -9.66 -11.36
C LEU A 334 15.32 -8.90 -11.50
N THR A 335 15.36 -7.77 -12.21
CA THR A 335 14.16 -7.05 -12.64
C THR A 335 14.19 -6.95 -14.16
N PHE A 336 13.31 -7.68 -14.84
CA PHE A 336 13.16 -7.57 -16.29
C PHE A 336 12.23 -6.41 -16.62
N ASN A 337 12.58 -5.60 -17.62
CA ASN A 337 11.80 -4.43 -18.03
C ASN A 337 11.42 -4.54 -19.50
N TYR A 338 10.12 -4.63 -19.76
CA TYR A 338 9.58 -4.69 -21.12
C TYR A 338 8.73 -3.45 -21.39
N THR A 339 9.16 -2.64 -22.36
CA THR A 339 8.52 -1.38 -22.75
C THR A 339 7.85 -1.51 -24.12
N PHE A 340 6.57 -1.14 -24.18
CA PHE A 340 5.73 -1.28 -25.37
C PHE A 340 5.22 0.10 -25.80
N ASP A 341 5.46 0.44 -27.07
CA ASP A 341 4.85 1.60 -27.71
C ASP A 341 3.43 1.21 -28.15
N LEU A 342 2.42 1.82 -27.51
CA LEU A 342 1.02 1.47 -27.71
C LEU A 342 0.49 1.95 -29.06
N ASP A 343 1.02 3.06 -29.59
CA ASP A 343 0.58 3.61 -30.87
C ASP A 343 1.08 2.75 -32.04
N LEU A 344 2.23 2.06 -31.87
CA LEU A 344 2.66 0.97 -32.75
C LEU A 344 1.89 -0.34 -32.51
N LEU A 345 1.70 -0.75 -31.25
CA LEU A 345 1.14 -2.06 -30.90
C LEU A 345 -0.36 -2.21 -31.25
N ILE A 346 -1.10 -1.10 -31.39
CA ILE A 346 -2.44 -1.07 -31.98
C ILE A 346 -2.44 -1.47 -33.46
N GLN A 347 -1.35 -1.19 -34.19
CA GLN A 347 -1.26 -1.42 -35.63
C GLN A 347 -0.75 -2.83 -35.97
N THR A 348 0.18 -3.38 -35.18
CA THR A 348 0.77 -4.70 -35.38
C THR A 348 1.16 -5.32 -34.03
N PRO A 349 0.79 -6.58 -33.74
CA PRO A 349 1.33 -7.31 -32.59
C PRO A 349 2.85 -7.39 -32.62
N LEU A 350 3.49 -7.18 -31.46
CA LEU A 350 4.93 -7.30 -31.33
C LEU A 350 5.31 -8.77 -31.14
N LYS A 351 6.25 -9.26 -31.96
CA LYS A 351 7.00 -10.49 -31.72
C LYS A 351 8.49 -10.17 -31.84
N THR A 352 9.24 -10.35 -30.77
CA THR A 352 10.69 -10.09 -30.75
C THR A 352 11.41 -11.11 -29.88
N VAL A 353 12.70 -11.30 -30.14
CA VAL A 353 13.62 -11.89 -29.18
C VAL A 353 14.38 -10.75 -28.50
N ASP A 354 14.53 -10.83 -27.18
CA ASP A 354 15.48 -10.05 -26.40
C ASP A 354 16.67 -10.97 -26.08
N ASP A 355 17.73 -10.87 -26.88
CA ASP A 355 18.97 -11.63 -26.69
C ASP A 355 19.70 -11.26 -25.39
N SER A 356 19.44 -10.08 -24.82
CA SER A 356 20.15 -9.57 -23.64
C SER A 356 19.62 -10.18 -22.33
N ASN A 357 18.30 -10.35 -22.21
CA ASN A 357 17.68 -11.09 -21.13
C ASN A 357 17.41 -12.56 -21.49
N ASN A 358 17.56 -12.93 -22.77
CA ASN A 358 17.36 -14.26 -23.32
C ASN A 358 15.89 -14.76 -23.21
N PHE A 359 14.96 -13.94 -23.72
CA PHE A 359 13.52 -14.23 -23.80
C PHE A 359 12.95 -13.97 -25.21
N GLU A 360 11.97 -14.77 -25.61
CA GLU A 360 11.02 -14.40 -26.66
C GLU A 360 9.86 -13.63 -26.01
N ILE A 361 9.45 -12.51 -26.62
CA ILE A 361 8.39 -11.64 -26.14
C ILE A 361 7.33 -11.51 -27.24
N ASN A 362 6.09 -11.87 -26.91
CA ASN A 362 4.93 -11.69 -27.78
C ASN A 362 3.92 -10.76 -27.08
N ALA A 363 3.55 -9.64 -27.69
CA ALA A 363 2.58 -8.71 -27.13
C ALA A 363 1.52 -8.27 -28.15
N GLU A 364 0.29 -8.06 -27.67
CA GLU A 364 -0.88 -7.72 -28.48
C GLU A 364 -1.86 -6.87 -27.66
N ILE A 365 -2.63 -6.00 -28.32
CA ILE A 365 -3.75 -5.28 -27.69
C ILE A 365 -5.05 -5.82 -28.27
N VAL A 366 -5.88 -6.43 -27.42
CA VAL A 366 -7.16 -7.03 -27.80
C VAL A 366 -8.25 -6.46 -26.89
N ASN A 367 -9.27 -5.81 -27.46
CA ASN A 367 -10.35 -5.17 -26.69
C ASN A 367 -9.82 -4.27 -25.54
N ASN A 368 -8.90 -3.35 -25.88
CA ASN A 368 -8.16 -2.46 -24.97
C ASN A 368 -7.34 -3.15 -23.85
N ASN A 369 -7.26 -4.48 -23.82
CA ASN A 369 -6.41 -5.21 -22.90
C ASN A 369 -5.07 -5.48 -23.57
N LEU A 370 -3.99 -5.02 -22.95
CA LEU A 370 -2.63 -5.37 -23.31
C LEU A 370 -2.32 -6.76 -22.75
N LYS A 371 -2.11 -7.72 -23.66
CA LYS A 371 -1.62 -9.06 -23.34
C LYS A 371 -0.14 -9.16 -23.73
N VAL A 372 0.67 -9.64 -22.78
CA VAL A 372 2.11 -9.90 -22.97
C VAL A 372 2.39 -11.34 -22.55
N ARG A 373 3.10 -12.08 -23.40
CA ARG A 373 3.65 -13.42 -23.11
C ARG A 373 5.17 -13.34 -23.20
N ILE A 374 5.87 -13.84 -22.17
CA ILE A 374 7.34 -13.81 -22.04
C ILE A 374 7.84 -15.23 -21.84
N LYS A 375 8.60 -15.76 -22.80
CA LYS A 375 9.08 -17.14 -22.85
C LYS A 375 10.61 -17.18 -22.78
N PRO A 376 11.24 -17.75 -21.73
CA PRO A 376 12.69 -17.83 -21.66
C PRO A 376 13.24 -18.85 -22.66
N LEU A 377 14.35 -18.54 -23.33
CA LEU A 377 14.94 -19.46 -24.32
C LEU A 377 15.80 -20.56 -23.67
N ASN A 378 16.47 -20.26 -22.55
CA ASN A 378 17.46 -21.12 -21.89
C ASN A 378 17.08 -21.49 -20.43
N LYS A 379 15.80 -21.37 -20.05
CA LYS A 379 15.32 -21.76 -18.71
C LYS A 379 14.33 -22.90 -18.82
N ASN A 380 14.67 -24.03 -18.21
CA ASN A 380 13.87 -25.25 -18.29
C ASN A 380 12.58 -25.21 -17.46
N LYS A 381 12.43 -24.23 -16.55
CA LYS A 381 11.24 -24.08 -15.70
C LYS A 381 11.04 -22.67 -15.15
N ILE A 382 9.79 -22.22 -15.13
CA ILE A 382 9.29 -21.04 -14.42
C ILE A 382 8.41 -21.49 -13.24
N SER A 383 8.45 -20.76 -12.13
CA SER A 383 7.70 -21.07 -10.91
C SER A 383 7.30 -19.79 -10.16
N PHE A 384 6.19 -19.82 -9.42
CA PHE A 384 5.84 -18.80 -8.42
C PHE A 384 6.20 -19.21 -6.98
N ASP A 385 6.49 -20.50 -6.75
CA ASP A 385 6.51 -21.09 -5.40
C ASP A 385 7.91 -21.47 -4.91
N LYS A 386 8.68 -22.13 -5.76
CA LYS A 386 9.97 -22.73 -5.43
C LYS A 386 10.91 -22.59 -6.62
N LEU A 387 12.12 -22.14 -6.34
CA LEU A 387 13.21 -22.08 -7.31
C LEU A 387 13.81 -23.48 -7.46
N GLU A 388 13.75 -24.03 -8.67
CA GLU A 388 14.41 -25.29 -9.04
C GLU A 388 15.76 -25.02 -9.72
N GLU A 389 16.59 -26.06 -9.83
CA GLU A 389 17.93 -25.94 -10.43
C GLU A 389 17.84 -25.42 -11.88
N ASN A 390 18.65 -24.40 -12.19
CA ASN A 390 18.60 -23.63 -13.44
C ASN A 390 17.26 -22.94 -13.76
N GLY A 391 16.26 -22.96 -12.86
CA GLY A 391 14.94 -22.37 -13.08
C GLY A 391 14.91 -20.84 -12.98
N LEU A 392 13.68 -20.31 -13.00
CA LEU A 392 13.33 -18.90 -12.77
C LEU A 392 12.14 -18.82 -11.80
N LEU A 393 12.34 -18.22 -10.64
CA LEU A 393 11.25 -17.86 -9.73
C LEU A 393 10.72 -16.47 -10.14
N VAL A 394 9.41 -16.31 -10.25
CA VAL A 394 8.75 -15.06 -10.63
C VAL A 394 7.91 -14.56 -9.46
N ASP A 395 7.96 -13.27 -9.17
CA ASP A 395 7.07 -12.65 -8.18
C ASP A 395 5.68 -12.44 -8.79
N LYS A 396 4.68 -13.20 -8.32
CA LYS A 396 3.37 -13.28 -8.96
C LYS A 396 2.57 -11.96 -8.93
N LEU A 397 2.79 -11.11 -7.91
CA LEU A 397 1.93 -9.96 -7.61
C LEU A 397 2.70 -8.63 -7.52
N SER A 398 4.04 -8.64 -7.52
CA SER A 398 4.88 -7.45 -7.40
C SER A 398 5.37 -6.90 -8.76
N THR A 399 4.51 -6.90 -9.79
CA THR A 399 4.82 -6.22 -11.07
C THR A 399 4.68 -4.71 -10.89
N VAL A 400 5.76 -3.95 -11.08
CA VAL A 400 5.65 -2.48 -11.14
C VAL A 400 5.31 -2.08 -12.58
N THR A 401 4.40 -1.11 -12.73
CA THR A 401 4.05 -0.56 -14.04
C THR A 401 4.44 0.92 -14.10
N SER A 402 5.10 1.35 -15.18
CA SER A 402 5.29 2.76 -15.50
C SER A 402 4.71 3.10 -16.86
N VAL A 403 4.48 4.39 -17.09
CA VAL A 403 4.01 4.94 -18.36
C VAL A 403 4.86 6.14 -18.75
N SER A 404 5.06 6.36 -20.04
CA SER A 404 5.61 7.62 -20.55
C SER A 404 4.90 8.12 -21.79
N TYR A 405 4.76 9.44 -21.91
CA TYR A 405 3.97 10.09 -22.95
C TYR A 405 4.30 11.57 -23.10
N PHE A 406 3.93 12.15 -24.24
CA PHE A 406 3.91 13.59 -24.47
C PHE A 406 2.48 14.14 -24.35
N THR A 407 2.34 15.35 -23.84
CA THR A 407 1.07 16.09 -23.75
C THR A 407 1.30 17.61 -23.83
N ASN A 408 0.29 18.37 -24.26
CA ASN A 408 0.35 19.84 -24.26
C ASN A 408 0.04 20.44 -22.86
N GLN A 409 -0.67 19.68 -22.02
CA GLN A 409 -1.01 20.02 -20.63
C GLN A 409 -1.04 18.74 -19.80
N GLU A 410 -0.57 18.78 -18.56
CA GLU A 410 -0.72 17.63 -17.67
C GLU A 410 -2.21 17.32 -17.41
N GLN A 411 -2.56 16.04 -17.38
CA GLN A 411 -3.92 15.57 -17.15
C GLN A 411 -3.91 14.39 -16.20
N GLU A 412 -4.75 14.48 -15.17
CA GLU A 412 -5.01 13.39 -14.23
C GLU A 412 -5.61 12.16 -14.94
N PHE A 413 -5.09 10.98 -14.65
CA PHE A 413 -5.65 9.70 -15.08
C PHE A 413 -5.15 8.55 -14.21
N THR A 414 -5.97 7.51 -14.08
CA THR A 414 -5.56 6.20 -13.55
C THR A 414 -5.32 5.25 -14.71
N LEU A 415 -4.42 4.27 -14.56
CA LEU A 415 -4.22 3.26 -15.60
C LEU A 415 -5.38 2.25 -15.62
N PHE A 416 -5.79 1.77 -14.44
CA PHE A 416 -6.83 0.76 -14.24
C PHE A 416 -8.19 1.38 -13.87
N SER A 417 -9.21 0.53 -13.72
CA SER A 417 -10.52 0.88 -13.14
C SER A 417 -10.38 1.42 -11.71
N LYS A 418 -11.22 2.38 -11.33
CA LYS A 418 -11.16 3.00 -10.00
C LYS A 418 -11.60 2.03 -8.89
N PRO A 419 -10.96 2.04 -7.70
CA PRO A 419 -11.53 1.43 -6.50
C PRO A 419 -12.92 2.02 -6.23
N THR A 420 -13.89 1.20 -5.84
CA THR A 420 -15.30 1.61 -5.75
C THR A 420 -15.63 2.50 -4.55
N ASN A 421 -14.75 2.58 -3.55
CA ASN A 421 -14.96 3.36 -2.33
C ASN A 421 -13.66 4.01 -1.83
N GLN A 422 -13.80 5.20 -1.23
CA GLN A 422 -12.73 6.05 -0.64
C GLN A 422 -11.85 6.86 -1.62
N ASN A 423 -11.00 7.75 -1.06
CA ASN A 423 -10.31 8.85 -1.75
C ASN A 423 -9.17 8.42 -2.70
N LEU A 424 -9.06 7.13 -3.05
CA LEU A 424 -8.20 6.62 -4.12
C LEU A 424 -8.78 6.91 -5.53
N SER A 425 -9.73 7.85 -5.63
CA SER A 425 -10.40 8.30 -6.85
C SER A 425 -9.48 8.83 -7.96
N THR A 426 -8.21 9.02 -7.63
CA THR A 426 -7.20 9.80 -8.34
C THR A 426 -5.81 9.21 -8.02
N LEU A 427 -5.55 7.96 -8.47
CA LEU A 427 -4.20 7.38 -8.55
C LEU A 427 -3.39 8.07 -9.66
N ASN A 428 -3.24 9.39 -9.55
CA ASN A 428 -2.75 10.29 -10.60
C ASN A 428 -1.24 10.22 -10.77
N SER A 429 -0.53 10.03 -9.66
CA SER A 429 0.90 9.85 -9.61
C SER A 429 1.30 9.02 -8.39
N ASN A 430 2.55 8.59 -8.40
CA ASN A 430 3.21 7.93 -7.29
C ASN A 430 3.28 8.86 -6.05
N GLU A 431 3.57 10.15 -6.27
CA GLU A 431 3.66 11.19 -5.24
C GLU A 431 2.30 11.49 -4.58
N ASP A 432 1.24 11.69 -5.39
CA ASP A 432 -0.12 11.92 -4.90
C ASP A 432 -0.64 10.73 -4.09
N PHE A 433 -0.34 9.51 -4.55
CA PHE A 433 -0.78 8.28 -3.90
C PHE A 433 -0.19 8.14 -2.49
N TYR A 434 1.13 8.27 -2.34
CA TYR A 434 1.77 8.10 -1.04
C TYR A 434 1.55 9.25 -0.06
N ASN A 435 1.16 10.44 -0.55
CA ASN A 435 0.76 11.55 0.30
C ASN A 435 -0.69 11.44 0.83
N ASN A 436 -1.55 10.65 0.18
CA ASN A 436 -2.99 10.57 0.50
C ASN A 436 -3.49 9.18 0.95
N ASN A 437 -2.74 8.09 0.72
CA ASN A 437 -3.19 6.73 1.05
C ASN A 437 -3.11 6.43 2.56
N THR A 438 -4.23 6.02 3.15
CA THR A 438 -4.33 5.58 4.56
C THR A 438 -4.41 4.06 4.62
N SER A 439 -3.52 3.38 5.35
CA SER A 439 -3.37 1.91 5.28
C SER A 439 -4.68 1.13 5.47
N ALA A 440 -5.58 1.64 6.31
CA ALA A 440 -6.98 1.21 6.37
C ALA A 440 -7.91 2.35 6.80
N LYS A 441 -9.22 2.09 6.77
CA LYS A 441 -10.26 3.01 7.28
C LYS A 441 -11.55 2.27 7.68
N LEU A 442 -12.09 2.64 8.83
CA LEU A 442 -13.43 2.31 9.33
C LEU A 442 -14.54 2.97 8.49
N LEU A 443 -15.63 2.23 8.27
CA LEU A 443 -16.85 2.69 7.62
C LEU A 443 -18.00 2.86 8.64
N ASP A 444 -18.88 3.81 8.36
CA ASP A 444 -20.19 3.87 9.01
C ASP A 444 -21.13 2.82 8.41
N VAL A 445 -21.41 1.76 9.17
CA VAL A 445 -22.27 0.65 8.78
C VAL A 445 -23.69 1.11 8.43
N ALA A 446 -24.21 2.17 9.07
CA ALA A 446 -25.57 2.66 8.80
C ALA A 446 -25.72 3.24 7.39
N ASN A 447 -24.63 3.79 6.84
CA ASN A 447 -24.60 4.42 5.53
C ASN A 447 -23.91 3.56 4.44
N ASN A 448 -23.34 2.40 4.80
CA ASN A 448 -22.55 1.57 3.87
C ASN A 448 -23.42 0.72 2.91
N GLN A 449 -23.56 1.20 1.67
CA GLN A 449 -24.28 0.56 0.56
C GLN A 449 -23.43 -0.38 -0.32
N ASP A 450 -22.18 -0.69 0.07
CA ASP A 450 -21.29 -1.55 -0.71
C ASP A 450 -21.83 -3.01 -0.78
N GLU A 451 -22.10 -3.50 -1.99
CA GLU A 451 -22.65 -4.84 -2.26
C GLU A 451 -21.72 -6.00 -1.83
N LEU A 452 -20.42 -5.75 -1.65
CA LEU A 452 -19.50 -6.75 -1.11
C LEU A 452 -19.60 -6.81 0.42
N PHE A 453 -19.71 -5.66 1.11
CA PHE A 453 -20.04 -5.64 2.55
C PHE A 453 -21.40 -6.25 2.86
N LYS A 454 -22.41 -6.06 2.01
CA LYS A 454 -23.70 -6.75 2.12
C LYS A 454 -23.54 -8.28 2.13
N LYS A 455 -22.74 -8.85 1.22
CA LYS A 455 -22.44 -10.30 1.16
C LYS A 455 -21.58 -10.80 2.32
N ILE A 456 -20.76 -9.93 2.93
CA ILE A 456 -20.05 -10.20 4.19
C ILE A 456 -21.06 -10.25 5.34
N ARG A 457 -21.94 -9.25 5.47
CA ARG A 457 -23.01 -9.19 6.48
C ARG A 457 -23.90 -10.44 6.45
N GLU A 458 -24.23 -10.95 5.27
CA GLU A 458 -25.02 -12.18 5.09
C GLU A 458 -24.35 -13.47 5.65
N ARG A 459 -23.05 -13.45 5.98
CA ARG A 459 -22.26 -14.62 6.39
C ARG A 459 -21.59 -14.53 7.75
N VAL A 460 -21.29 -13.31 8.19
CA VAL A 460 -20.55 -13.06 9.43
C VAL A 460 -21.52 -12.91 10.59
N PHE A 461 -21.22 -13.57 11.71
CA PHE A 461 -22.00 -13.55 12.95
C PHE A 461 -21.06 -13.70 14.15
N VAL A 462 -21.58 -13.64 15.37
CA VAL A 462 -20.81 -13.85 16.60
C VAL A 462 -21.47 -14.87 17.51
N VAL A 463 -20.65 -15.76 18.09
CA VAL A 463 -21.03 -16.76 19.09
C VAL A 463 -19.98 -16.78 20.20
N GLY A 464 -20.42 -16.57 21.44
CA GLY A 464 -19.54 -16.55 22.61
C GLY A 464 -18.45 -15.48 22.55
N GLY A 465 -17.22 -15.93 22.30
CA GLY A 465 -16.00 -15.12 22.41
C GLY A 465 -15.57 -14.38 21.14
N GLY A 466 -15.83 -14.91 19.95
CA GLY A 466 -15.22 -14.43 18.71
C GLY A 466 -16.17 -14.41 17.51
N THR A 467 -15.71 -13.74 16.46
CA THR A 467 -16.41 -13.61 15.18
C THR A 467 -16.34 -14.94 14.39
N MET A 468 -17.40 -15.21 13.64
CA MET A 468 -17.62 -16.45 12.89
C MET A 468 -18.00 -16.11 11.45
N THR A 469 -17.48 -16.86 10.47
CA THR A 469 -17.82 -16.66 9.05
C THR A 469 -18.34 -17.95 8.42
N MET A 470 -19.56 -17.94 7.87
CA MET A 470 -20.14 -19.08 7.16
C MET A 470 -19.51 -19.27 5.76
N LEU A 471 -18.83 -20.40 5.59
CA LEU A 471 -18.10 -20.80 4.38
C LEU A 471 -19.02 -21.36 3.29
N SER A 472 -19.72 -22.45 3.62
CA SER A 472 -20.54 -23.24 2.70
C SER A 472 -21.51 -24.13 3.47
N LYS A 473 -22.56 -24.58 2.80
CA LYS A 473 -23.37 -25.73 3.22
C LYS A 473 -22.52 -27.01 3.20
N VAL A 474 -22.79 -27.95 4.12
CA VAL A 474 -22.01 -29.20 4.30
C VAL A 474 -22.33 -30.24 3.22
N LYS A 475 -23.57 -30.27 2.75
CA LYS A 475 -24.01 -31.06 1.59
C LYS A 475 -24.84 -30.18 0.64
N PRO A 476 -24.21 -29.38 -0.24
CA PRO A 476 -24.91 -28.47 -1.14
C PRO A 476 -26.03 -29.09 -1.98
N SER A 477 -25.88 -30.36 -2.38
CA SER A 477 -26.86 -31.11 -3.19
C SER A 477 -28.17 -31.49 -2.48
N ASP A 478 -28.29 -31.29 -1.16
CA ASP A 478 -29.43 -31.76 -0.37
C ASP A 478 -30.17 -30.61 0.30
N ASP A 479 -31.31 -30.19 -0.25
CA ASP A 479 -32.14 -29.11 0.30
C ASP A 479 -32.58 -29.31 1.76
N ASN A 480 -32.59 -30.56 2.24
CA ASN A 480 -32.96 -30.90 3.61
C ASN A 480 -31.76 -30.93 4.57
N ASP A 481 -30.54 -30.70 4.08
CA ASP A 481 -29.38 -30.45 4.92
C ASP A 481 -29.38 -29.00 5.45
N PHE A 482 -29.25 -28.87 6.76
CA PHE A 482 -29.18 -27.59 7.47
C PHE A 482 -27.82 -27.39 8.16
N ARG A 483 -26.82 -28.18 7.79
CA ARG A 483 -25.47 -28.08 8.34
C ARG A 483 -24.61 -27.17 7.47
N TYR A 484 -23.88 -26.26 8.12
CA TYR A 484 -23.01 -25.28 7.46
C TYR A 484 -21.63 -25.28 8.11
N TYR A 485 -20.59 -25.22 7.27
CA TYR A 485 -19.21 -25.00 7.68
C TYR A 485 -19.00 -23.52 8.04
N PHE A 486 -18.33 -23.27 9.15
CA PHE A 486 -17.90 -21.93 9.54
C PHE A 486 -16.43 -21.93 9.99
N ILE A 487 -15.72 -20.83 9.70
CA ILE A 487 -14.34 -20.59 10.13
C ILE A 487 -14.28 -19.54 11.24
N THR A 488 -13.32 -19.71 12.14
CA THR A 488 -12.90 -18.77 13.19
C THR A 488 -11.49 -19.14 13.68
N ASN A 489 -10.94 -18.44 14.66
CA ASN A 489 -9.68 -18.87 15.29
C ASN A 489 -9.85 -20.21 16.04
N ARG A 490 -8.79 -21.02 16.05
CA ARG A 490 -8.76 -22.27 16.83
C ARG A 490 -8.92 -21.98 18.32
N HIS A 491 -8.36 -20.87 18.81
CA HIS A 491 -8.52 -20.43 20.20
C HIS A 491 -9.98 -20.12 20.57
N VAL A 492 -10.79 -19.58 19.64
CA VAL A 492 -12.21 -19.32 19.86
C VAL A 492 -12.97 -20.63 19.95
N VAL A 493 -12.68 -21.60 19.07
CA VAL A 493 -13.24 -22.96 19.14
C VAL A 493 -12.90 -23.60 20.48
N ASP A 494 -11.66 -23.52 20.95
CA ASP A 494 -11.22 -24.08 22.23
C ASP A 494 -11.93 -23.43 23.44
N ILE A 495 -12.15 -22.12 23.41
CA ILE A 495 -12.93 -21.41 24.44
C ILE A 495 -14.39 -21.90 24.45
N LEU A 496 -15.04 -22.02 23.28
CA LEU A 496 -16.42 -22.51 23.20
C LEU A 496 -16.54 -23.99 23.62
N LYS A 497 -15.59 -24.83 23.19
CA LYS A 497 -15.55 -26.28 23.44
C LYS A 497 -15.34 -26.58 24.93
N ASN A 498 -14.43 -25.85 25.59
CA ASN A 498 -14.00 -26.13 26.96
C ASN A 498 -14.70 -25.25 28.02
N ARG A 499 -15.12 -24.03 27.69
CA ARG A 499 -15.72 -23.06 28.64
C ARG A 499 -17.19 -22.76 28.38
N TRP A 500 -17.92 -23.55 27.58
CA TRP A 500 -19.36 -23.32 27.30
C TRP A 500 -20.20 -23.07 28.55
N SER A 501 -19.92 -23.74 29.67
CA SER A 501 -20.69 -23.59 30.91
C SER A 501 -20.45 -22.25 31.62
N ASP A 502 -19.31 -21.58 31.38
CA ASP A 502 -18.95 -20.29 31.98
C ASP A 502 -20.03 -19.23 31.70
N HIS A 503 -20.30 -18.37 32.68
CA HIS A 503 -21.29 -17.29 32.56
C HIS A 503 -20.79 -16.16 31.65
N ARG A 504 -19.48 -16.05 31.43
CA ARG A 504 -18.84 -15.06 30.56
C ARG A 504 -18.90 -15.43 29.07
N VAL A 505 -19.23 -16.68 28.74
CA VAL A 505 -19.42 -17.11 27.35
C VAL A 505 -20.85 -16.80 26.91
N MET A 506 -21.00 -15.87 25.98
CA MET A 506 -22.29 -15.49 25.40
C MET A 506 -22.93 -16.67 24.65
N LYS A 507 -23.92 -17.33 25.28
CA LYS A 507 -24.71 -18.45 24.74
C LYS A 507 -25.76 -18.00 23.71
N LYS A 508 -25.40 -17.05 22.85
CA LYS A 508 -26.23 -16.51 21.78
C LYS A 508 -25.49 -16.55 20.44
N MET A 509 -26.25 -16.82 19.38
CA MET A 509 -25.88 -16.37 18.04
C MET A 509 -26.43 -14.96 17.85
N MET A 510 -25.62 -14.04 17.36
CA MET A 510 -26.03 -12.67 17.02
C MET A 510 -25.53 -12.27 15.64
N ILE A 511 -26.40 -11.60 14.88
CA ILE A 511 -26.16 -11.19 13.48
C ILE A 511 -25.76 -9.70 13.39
N PRO A 512 -25.19 -9.23 12.27
CA PRO A 512 -24.75 -7.85 12.13
C PRO A 512 -25.90 -6.84 12.18
N HIS A 513 -25.68 -5.71 12.84
CA HIS A 513 -26.59 -4.56 12.80
C HIS A 513 -25.81 -3.25 12.94
N SER A 514 -26.26 -2.19 12.27
CA SER A 514 -25.69 -0.84 12.33
C SER A 514 -26.00 -0.06 13.62
N ASN A 515 -26.61 -0.70 14.63
CA ASN A 515 -27.01 -0.06 15.87
C ASN A 515 -26.26 -0.71 17.03
N ASP A 516 -25.19 -0.05 17.46
CA ASP A 516 -24.33 -0.51 18.56
C ASP A 516 -25.11 -0.81 19.84
N SER A 517 -26.26 -0.17 20.10
CA SER A 517 -27.08 -0.48 21.28
C SER A 517 -27.77 -1.85 21.18
N LEU A 518 -28.19 -2.28 19.98
CA LEU A 518 -28.75 -3.62 19.78
C LEU A 518 -27.66 -4.69 19.86
N VAL A 519 -26.49 -4.43 19.25
CA VAL A 519 -25.35 -5.35 19.26
C VAL A 519 -24.76 -5.50 20.66
N ARG A 520 -24.60 -4.38 21.40
CA ARG A 520 -24.03 -4.37 22.76
C ARG A 520 -24.86 -5.15 23.75
N ASN A 521 -26.18 -5.03 23.68
CA ASN A 521 -27.08 -5.69 24.61
C ASN A 521 -27.46 -7.12 24.17
N ALA A 522 -26.95 -7.57 23.02
CA ALA A 522 -27.43 -8.76 22.30
C ALA A 522 -28.97 -8.80 22.27
N ASP A 523 -29.57 -7.79 21.63
CA ASP A 523 -31.02 -7.62 21.62
C ASP A 523 -31.73 -8.82 20.95
N ARG A 524 -32.97 -9.11 21.39
CA ARG A 524 -33.76 -10.25 20.88
C ARG A 524 -34.10 -10.10 19.39
N SER A 525 -34.18 -8.90 18.84
CA SER A 525 -34.44 -8.68 17.41
C SER A 525 -33.25 -9.02 16.50
N ILE A 526 -32.05 -9.25 17.04
CA ILE A 526 -30.84 -9.61 16.26
C ILE A 526 -30.04 -10.77 16.84
N SER A 527 -30.57 -11.43 17.88
CA SER A 527 -29.90 -12.55 18.55
C SER A 527 -30.88 -13.63 19.01
N ILE A 528 -30.35 -14.83 19.19
CA ILE A 528 -31.10 -16.00 19.65
C ILE A 528 -30.23 -16.86 20.58
N ASP A 529 -30.81 -17.35 21.67
CA ASP A 529 -30.12 -18.22 22.63
C ASP A 529 -29.88 -19.60 22.00
N ILE A 530 -28.65 -20.09 22.05
CA ILE A 530 -28.17 -21.31 21.38
C ILE A 530 -27.64 -22.34 22.37
N ASN A 531 -27.75 -23.62 22.01
CA ASN A 531 -27.23 -24.73 22.80
C ASN A 531 -25.95 -25.33 22.18
N LYS A 532 -25.16 -26.05 22.98
CA LYS A 532 -23.86 -26.59 22.56
C LYS A 532 -23.98 -27.73 21.54
N GLU A 533 -25.01 -28.55 21.68
CA GLU A 533 -25.23 -29.75 20.86
C GLU A 533 -25.65 -29.47 19.41
N TRP A 534 -25.82 -28.18 19.04
CA TRP A 534 -26.06 -27.76 17.66
C TRP A 534 -24.75 -27.48 16.89
N PHE A 535 -23.59 -27.63 17.55
CA PHE A 535 -22.26 -27.26 17.06
C PHE A 535 -21.27 -28.45 17.13
N GLU A 536 -20.64 -28.78 16.01
CA GLU A 536 -19.47 -29.65 15.96
C GLU A 536 -18.19 -28.78 16.00
N PHE A 537 -17.76 -28.44 17.22
CA PHE A 537 -16.60 -27.58 17.48
C PHE A 537 -15.27 -28.28 17.20
N GLY A 538 -14.56 -27.82 16.17
CA GLY A 538 -13.28 -28.39 15.72
C GLY A 538 -13.48 -29.64 14.87
N PHE A 539 -14.40 -29.59 13.89
CA PHE A 539 -14.49 -30.60 12.82
C PHE A 539 -13.14 -30.75 12.10
N TRP A 540 -12.44 -29.63 11.90
CA TRP A 540 -11.05 -29.58 11.45
C TRP A 540 -10.30 -28.42 12.11
N GLU A 541 -9.02 -28.60 12.39
CA GLU A 541 -8.14 -27.62 13.06
C GLU A 541 -6.79 -27.59 12.33
N SER A 542 -6.26 -26.41 12.00
CA SER A 542 -4.97 -26.27 11.31
C SER A 542 -3.79 -26.58 12.23
N SER A 543 -3.53 -27.86 12.45
CA SER A 543 -2.51 -28.37 13.37
C SER A 543 -1.80 -29.59 12.80
N ASN A 544 -0.55 -29.85 13.24
CA ASN A 544 0.30 -30.94 12.75
C ASN A 544 0.36 -31.03 11.20
N GLN A 545 0.42 -29.86 10.57
CA GLN A 545 0.40 -29.67 9.12
C GLN A 545 1.79 -29.97 8.55
N THR A 546 1.89 -30.81 7.54
CA THR A 546 3.16 -30.93 6.81
C THR A 546 3.33 -29.72 5.88
N ASN A 547 4.58 -29.38 5.59
CA ASN A 547 4.85 -28.42 4.52
C ASN A 547 4.44 -28.97 3.14
N THR A 548 4.50 -28.14 2.10
CA THR A 548 4.17 -28.52 0.71
C THR A 548 5.08 -29.61 0.13
N SER A 549 6.20 -29.93 0.78
CA SER A 549 7.08 -31.07 0.46
C SER A 549 6.72 -32.36 1.23
N GLY A 550 5.64 -32.38 2.01
CA GLY A 550 5.19 -33.54 2.79
C GLY A 550 5.93 -33.78 4.11
N VAL A 551 6.78 -32.83 4.55
CA VAL A 551 7.57 -32.95 5.78
C VAL A 551 6.89 -32.23 6.93
N LEU A 552 6.69 -32.93 8.06
CA LEU A 552 6.28 -32.33 9.32
C LEU A 552 7.50 -31.67 9.99
N LYS A 553 7.40 -30.39 10.33
CA LYS A 553 8.37 -29.72 11.22
C LYS A 553 7.90 -29.80 12.68
N ASN A 554 8.85 -29.73 13.61
CA ASN A 554 8.60 -29.76 15.06
C ASN A 554 9.04 -28.42 15.72
N ASP A 555 8.75 -27.30 15.07
CA ASP A 555 9.23 -25.95 15.43
C ASP A 555 8.09 -24.95 15.71
N GLY A 556 6.85 -25.42 15.80
CA GLY A 556 5.64 -24.63 15.99
C GLY A 556 5.02 -24.12 14.68
N THR A 557 5.77 -24.12 13.56
CA THR A 557 5.29 -23.65 12.25
C THR A 557 4.34 -24.64 11.56
N GLN A 558 4.25 -25.87 12.07
CA GLN A 558 3.29 -26.89 11.64
C GLN A 558 1.84 -26.64 12.14
N ASN A 559 1.56 -25.51 12.80
CA ASN A 559 0.22 -25.17 13.28
C ASN A 559 -0.13 -23.72 12.88
N ALA A 560 -1.41 -23.44 12.73
CA ALA A 560 -1.96 -22.10 12.58
C ALA A 560 -3.27 -21.99 13.36
N ASP A 561 -3.54 -20.81 13.92
CA ASP A 561 -4.70 -20.57 14.79
C ASP A 561 -5.97 -20.27 13.99
N PHE A 562 -6.39 -21.23 13.17
CA PHE A 562 -7.72 -21.26 12.56
C PHE A 562 -8.29 -22.68 12.52
N ALA A 563 -9.62 -22.76 12.61
CA ALA A 563 -10.36 -24.01 12.67
C ALA A 563 -11.69 -23.90 11.93
N ILE A 564 -12.14 -25.02 11.38
CA ILE A 564 -13.44 -25.15 10.71
C ILE A 564 -14.31 -26.05 11.58
N SER A 565 -15.55 -25.59 11.80
CA SER A 565 -16.56 -26.24 12.62
C SER A 565 -17.88 -26.33 11.86
N ILE A 566 -18.83 -27.13 12.34
CA ILE A 566 -20.16 -27.27 11.72
C ILE A 566 -21.25 -26.75 12.67
N ILE A 567 -22.23 -26.01 12.15
CA ILE A 567 -23.50 -25.71 12.85
C ILE A 567 -24.64 -26.40 12.12
N ASP A 568 -25.54 -27.07 12.84
CA ASP A 568 -26.90 -27.35 12.36
C ASP A 568 -27.80 -26.15 12.69
N ILE A 569 -28.25 -25.41 11.66
CA ILE A 569 -29.13 -24.25 11.86
C ILE A 569 -30.60 -24.65 12.03
N LYS A 570 -30.99 -25.92 11.82
CA LYS A 570 -32.39 -26.38 11.94
C LYS A 570 -33.00 -26.11 13.32
N PRO A 571 -32.37 -26.48 14.46
CA PRO A 571 -32.91 -26.12 15.78
C PRO A 571 -32.97 -24.59 16.00
N ILE A 572 -32.02 -23.83 15.43
CA ILE A 572 -31.99 -22.36 15.52
C ILE A 572 -33.18 -21.75 14.76
N ILE A 573 -33.45 -22.22 13.53
CA ILE A 573 -34.61 -21.82 12.73
C ILE A 573 -35.91 -22.16 13.46
N ASN A 574 -36.07 -23.40 13.95
CA ASN A 574 -37.27 -23.82 14.69
C ASN A 574 -37.52 -22.94 15.93
N LYS A 575 -36.46 -22.59 16.66
CA LYS A 575 -36.56 -21.70 17.83
C LYS A 575 -36.90 -20.26 17.41
N ALA A 576 -36.28 -19.75 16.35
CA ALA A 576 -36.58 -18.42 15.81
C ALA A 576 -38.02 -18.32 15.28
N GLN A 577 -38.61 -19.41 14.76
CA GLN A 577 -40.05 -19.49 14.43
C GLN A 577 -40.90 -19.37 15.68
N ASN A 578 -40.63 -20.17 16.71
CA ASN A 578 -41.38 -20.15 17.98
C ASN A 578 -41.28 -18.79 18.71
N GLU A 579 -40.15 -18.09 18.59
CA GLU A 579 -39.90 -16.76 19.17
C GLU A 579 -40.36 -15.61 18.25
N ASN A 580 -40.90 -15.90 17.07
CA ASN A 580 -41.27 -14.92 16.02
C ASN A 580 -40.12 -13.97 15.61
N ASN A 581 -38.88 -14.47 15.65
CA ASN A 581 -37.66 -13.70 15.39
C ASN A 581 -37.36 -13.60 13.88
N ILE A 582 -38.14 -12.77 13.18
CA ILE A 582 -38.15 -12.64 11.71
C ILE A 582 -36.74 -12.30 11.15
N ASN A 583 -35.94 -11.49 11.84
CA ASN A 583 -34.61 -11.10 11.37
C ASN A 583 -33.64 -12.30 11.34
N ILE A 584 -33.59 -13.08 12.43
CA ILE A 584 -32.81 -14.33 12.49
C ILE A 584 -33.30 -15.34 11.45
N LEU A 585 -34.62 -15.44 11.24
CA LEU A 585 -35.19 -16.32 10.22
C LEU A 585 -34.79 -15.93 8.80
N ASN A 586 -34.85 -14.65 8.45
CA ASN A 586 -34.47 -14.17 7.13
C ASN A 586 -32.97 -14.38 6.88
N TYR A 587 -32.13 -14.04 7.87
CA TYR A 587 -30.69 -14.26 7.83
C TYR A 587 -30.33 -15.74 7.58
N LEU A 588 -30.89 -16.65 8.39
CA LEU A 588 -30.60 -18.08 8.30
C LEU A 588 -31.20 -18.76 7.06
N ASN A 589 -32.33 -18.26 6.52
CA ASN A 589 -32.87 -18.80 5.27
C ASN A 589 -32.05 -18.35 4.04
N ASN A 590 -31.46 -17.15 4.06
CA ASN A 590 -30.60 -16.68 2.97
C ASN A 590 -29.37 -17.59 2.78
N TRP A 591 -28.85 -18.22 3.83
CA TRP A 591 -27.71 -19.15 3.73
C TRP A 591 -27.90 -20.30 2.73
N LYS A 592 -29.15 -20.69 2.44
CA LYS A 592 -29.48 -21.72 1.43
C LYS A 592 -29.10 -21.31 0.00
N THR A 593 -29.02 -20.02 -0.31
CA THR A 593 -28.70 -19.51 -1.65
C THR A 593 -27.24 -19.03 -1.78
N LEU A 594 -26.50 -18.99 -0.66
CA LEU A 594 -25.11 -18.54 -0.62
C LEU A 594 -24.15 -19.64 -1.12
N LYS A 595 -23.38 -19.31 -2.16
CA LYS A 595 -22.32 -20.18 -2.70
C LYS A 595 -21.19 -20.39 -1.68
N ALA A 596 -20.38 -21.44 -1.87
CA ALA A 596 -19.13 -21.60 -1.12
C ALA A 596 -18.21 -20.37 -1.29
N ILE A 597 -17.51 -19.95 -0.23
CA ILE A 597 -16.41 -18.98 -0.32
C ILE A 597 -15.11 -19.69 -0.71
N LYS A 598 -14.35 -19.11 -1.63
CA LYS A 598 -13.04 -19.61 -2.06
C LYS A 598 -11.88 -18.97 -1.32
N LEU A 599 -10.69 -19.56 -1.41
CA LEU A 599 -9.43 -18.96 -1.01
C LEU A 599 -8.95 -17.97 -2.07
N SER A 600 -8.44 -16.83 -1.62
CA SER A 600 -7.87 -15.81 -2.49
C SER A 600 -6.43 -16.17 -2.89
N PRO A 601 -6.01 -16.02 -4.17
CA PRO A 601 -4.62 -16.20 -4.54
C PRO A 601 -3.68 -15.22 -3.82
N HIS A 602 -4.19 -14.05 -3.41
CA HIS A 602 -3.44 -13.08 -2.62
C HIS A 602 -2.95 -13.67 -1.29
N SER A 603 -3.72 -14.59 -0.68
CA SER A 603 -3.38 -15.26 0.59
C SER A 603 -1.97 -15.86 0.58
N LYS A 604 -1.53 -16.39 -0.56
CA LYS A 604 -0.23 -17.05 -0.72
C LYS A 604 0.89 -16.10 -1.16
N TYR A 605 0.61 -15.22 -2.12
CA TYR A 605 1.63 -14.44 -2.86
C TYR A 605 1.71 -12.96 -2.47
N LEU A 606 1.02 -12.51 -1.43
CA LEU A 606 1.15 -11.14 -0.93
C LEU A 606 2.59 -10.80 -0.52
N SER A 607 3.01 -9.59 -0.86
CA SER A 607 4.31 -8.99 -0.51
C SER A 607 4.17 -7.97 0.61
N GLU A 608 5.25 -7.68 1.32
CA GLU A 608 5.27 -6.57 2.28
C GLU A 608 4.91 -5.26 1.57
N HIS A 609 4.19 -4.38 2.29
CA HIS A 609 3.78 -3.08 1.77
C HIS A 609 2.86 -3.09 0.53
N SER A 610 2.28 -4.25 0.20
CA SER A 610 1.30 -4.40 -0.88
C SER A 610 0.14 -3.40 -0.77
N ASN A 611 -0.12 -2.66 -1.85
CA ASN A 611 -1.35 -1.89 -2.03
C ASN A 611 -2.49 -2.86 -2.37
N VAL A 612 -3.58 -2.78 -1.63
CA VAL A 612 -4.68 -3.75 -1.66
C VAL A 612 -6.01 -3.01 -1.58
N ASP A 613 -7.11 -3.76 -1.67
CA ASP A 613 -8.46 -3.28 -1.42
C ASP A 613 -9.21 -4.46 -0.80
N PHE A 614 -9.00 -4.69 0.49
CA PHE A 614 -9.58 -5.83 1.21
C PHE A 614 -10.62 -5.35 2.22
N ARG A 615 -11.62 -6.19 2.50
CA ARG A 615 -12.77 -5.84 3.34
C ARG A 615 -12.91 -6.81 4.50
N ILE A 616 -13.30 -6.30 5.65
CA ILE A 616 -13.51 -7.09 6.88
C ILE A 616 -14.74 -6.59 7.62
N GLY A 617 -15.66 -7.49 7.94
CA GLY A 617 -16.75 -7.29 8.89
C GLY A 617 -16.43 -8.03 10.20
N SER A 618 -16.61 -7.39 11.36
CA SER A 618 -16.13 -7.90 12.65
C SER A 618 -17.02 -7.52 13.84
N PHE A 619 -16.89 -8.27 14.95
CA PHE A 619 -17.59 -8.01 16.23
C PHE A 619 -16.65 -7.72 17.41
N PRO A 620 -15.82 -6.66 17.37
CA PRO A 620 -15.02 -6.23 18.51
C PRO A 620 -15.88 -5.91 19.75
N LEU A 621 -15.27 -6.03 20.93
CA LEU A 621 -15.88 -5.58 22.19
C LEU A 621 -16.11 -4.05 22.21
N ASP A 622 -16.94 -3.59 23.12
CA ASP A 622 -17.09 -2.18 23.48
C ASP A 622 -16.27 -1.88 24.74
N ASN A 623 -15.20 -1.09 24.58
CA ASN A 623 -14.34 -0.66 25.68
C ASN A 623 -15.10 0.06 26.81
N PHE A 624 -16.25 0.67 26.50
CA PHE A 624 -17.09 1.36 27.49
C PHE A 624 -18.16 0.45 28.14
N ALA A 625 -18.26 -0.82 27.72
CA ALA A 625 -19.22 -1.79 28.25
C ALA A 625 -18.61 -3.12 28.71
N GLY A 626 -17.29 -3.27 28.63
CA GLY A 626 -16.55 -4.43 29.13
C GLY A 626 -16.85 -5.73 28.38
N PHE A 627 -16.59 -6.87 29.03
CA PHE A 627 -16.58 -8.20 28.41
C PHE A 627 -17.92 -8.68 27.81
N SER A 628 -19.05 -8.06 28.15
CA SER A 628 -20.37 -8.41 27.61
C SER A 628 -20.77 -7.58 26.39
N GLY A 629 -20.24 -6.36 26.24
CA GLY A 629 -20.64 -5.44 25.18
C GLY A 629 -19.87 -5.67 23.88
N ARG A 630 -20.60 -5.74 22.75
CA ARG A 630 -20.04 -5.84 21.39
C ARG A 630 -20.57 -4.76 20.48
N ARG A 631 -19.82 -4.47 19.42
CA ARG A 631 -20.20 -3.55 18.34
C ARG A 631 -19.88 -4.24 17.01
N TYR A 632 -20.66 -3.96 15.95
CA TYR A 632 -20.36 -4.49 14.62
C TYR A 632 -19.63 -3.41 13.80
N ARG A 633 -18.57 -3.81 13.10
CA ARG A 633 -17.63 -2.89 12.44
C ARG A 633 -17.23 -3.37 11.06
N GLU A 634 -17.00 -2.43 10.15
CA GLU A 634 -16.69 -2.67 8.74
C GLU A 634 -15.50 -1.80 8.32
N HIS A 635 -14.44 -2.42 7.76
CA HIS A 635 -13.21 -1.71 7.42
C HIS A 635 -12.74 -2.08 6.01
N ILE A 636 -12.23 -1.09 5.29
CA ILE A 636 -11.43 -1.30 4.08
C ILE A 636 -9.95 -1.19 4.46
N ILE A 637 -9.16 -2.15 4.01
CA ILE A 637 -7.71 -2.20 4.12
C ILE A 637 -7.17 -1.85 2.73
N ASN A 638 -6.45 -0.73 2.63
CA ASN A 638 -5.90 -0.18 1.38
C ASN A 638 -4.43 -0.55 1.17
N LYS A 639 -3.72 -0.94 2.25
CA LYS A 639 -2.30 -1.27 2.24
C LYS A 639 -1.99 -2.23 3.40
N ILE A 640 -1.10 -3.19 3.17
CA ILE A 640 -0.47 -3.99 4.23
C ILE A 640 0.77 -3.26 4.76
N ASP A 641 1.01 -3.17 6.07
CA ASP A 641 2.18 -2.43 6.57
C ASP A 641 3.44 -3.29 6.70
N LYS A 642 3.32 -4.59 7.02
CA LYS A 642 4.44 -5.56 7.07
C LYS A 642 3.95 -7.00 6.91
N ILE A 643 4.79 -7.98 6.56
CA ILE A 643 4.46 -9.42 6.65
C ILE A 643 5.55 -10.15 7.43
N ILE A 644 5.19 -10.70 8.59
CA ILE A 644 6.11 -11.36 9.51
C ILE A 644 5.75 -12.84 9.72
N LEU A 645 6.72 -13.60 10.22
CA LEU A 645 6.54 -14.97 10.72
C LEU A 645 6.54 -14.92 12.24
N ASN A 646 5.50 -15.49 12.86
CA ASN A 646 5.18 -15.40 14.29
C ASN A 646 4.95 -13.97 14.82
N ASP A 647 3.70 -13.69 15.20
CA ASP A 647 3.28 -12.43 15.82
C ASP A 647 2.11 -12.58 16.81
N GLN A 648 1.87 -13.82 17.27
CA GLN A 648 0.91 -14.08 18.34
C GLN A 648 1.47 -13.61 19.69
N ALA A 649 0.58 -13.23 20.61
CA ALA A 649 1.01 -13.04 22.00
C ALA A 649 1.31 -14.41 22.66
N GLN A 650 2.14 -14.39 23.70
CA GLN A 650 2.73 -15.58 24.31
C GLN A 650 1.71 -16.64 24.75
N GLU A 651 0.52 -16.21 25.21
CA GLU A 651 -0.56 -17.09 25.63
C GLU A 651 -1.31 -17.78 24.47
N PHE A 652 -1.10 -17.31 23.23
CA PHE A 652 -1.66 -17.86 22.00
C PHE A 652 -0.64 -18.70 21.20
N GLU A 653 0.67 -18.46 21.29
CA GLU A 653 1.73 -19.15 20.50
C GLU A 653 1.56 -20.68 20.36
N LYS A 654 1.04 -21.34 21.40
CA LYS A 654 0.66 -22.76 21.43
C LYS A 654 -0.32 -23.21 20.31
N TYR A 655 -1.02 -22.27 19.66
CA TYR A 655 -1.91 -22.54 18.53
C TYR A 655 -1.18 -22.49 17.19
N GLY A 656 0.02 -21.89 17.12
CA GLY A 656 0.95 -22.03 15.99
C GLY A 656 1.59 -20.74 15.49
N HIS A 657 2.76 -20.89 14.87
CA HIS A 657 3.46 -19.81 14.19
C HIS A 657 3.17 -19.87 12.69
N PHE A 658 2.59 -18.82 12.10
CA PHE A 658 2.37 -18.75 10.66
C PHE A 658 2.69 -17.36 10.09
N ARG A 659 2.45 -17.19 8.79
CA ARG A 659 2.74 -15.97 8.04
C ARG A 659 1.58 -14.99 8.21
N THR A 660 1.84 -13.86 8.85
CA THR A 660 0.82 -12.90 9.25
C THR A 660 1.12 -11.54 8.63
N PHE A 661 0.11 -10.86 8.10
CA PHE A 661 0.27 -9.46 7.71
C PHE A 661 -0.14 -8.52 8.84
N VAL A 662 0.63 -7.45 9.00
CA VAL A 662 0.46 -6.42 10.04
C VAL A 662 -0.18 -5.18 9.44
N LEU A 663 -1.15 -4.61 10.14
CA LEU A 663 -1.63 -3.23 9.93
C LEU A 663 -1.32 -2.38 11.16
N LYS A 664 -1.08 -1.08 10.95
CA LYS A 664 -0.95 -0.11 12.03
C LYS A 664 -2.11 0.90 12.05
N ASP A 665 -2.65 1.14 13.24
CA ASP A 665 -3.58 2.22 13.54
C ASP A 665 -2.89 3.59 13.46
N THR A 666 -3.60 4.61 12.95
CA THR A 666 -3.20 6.02 13.10
C THR A 666 -4.24 6.77 13.93
N PRO A 667 -3.85 7.86 14.65
CA PRO A 667 -4.83 8.66 15.41
C PRO A 667 -6.00 9.20 14.57
N SER A 668 -5.78 9.36 13.26
CA SER A 668 -6.77 9.78 12.27
C SER A 668 -7.65 8.66 11.71
N ASN A 669 -7.20 7.40 11.71
CA ASN A 669 -7.90 6.26 11.12
C ASN A 669 -7.78 5.04 12.05
N LYS A 670 -8.58 5.03 13.12
CA LYS A 670 -8.63 3.88 14.02
C LYS A 670 -9.50 2.76 13.48
N LEU A 671 -8.99 1.53 13.56
CA LEU A 671 -9.63 0.29 13.11
C LEU A 671 -10.56 -0.34 14.14
N ASP A 672 -10.46 0.00 15.44
CA ASP A 672 -11.38 -0.53 16.47
C ASP A 672 -11.38 -2.09 16.57
N LEU A 673 -10.37 -2.75 15.99
CA LEU A 673 -10.24 -4.21 15.83
C LEU A 673 -9.58 -4.88 17.06
N ILE A 674 -10.25 -4.78 18.21
CA ILE A 674 -9.78 -5.35 19.47
C ILE A 674 -10.30 -6.77 19.72
N SER A 675 -10.04 -7.30 20.93
CA SER A 675 -10.64 -8.53 21.44
C SER A 675 -12.13 -8.65 21.10
N GLY A 676 -12.55 -9.85 20.68
CA GLY A 676 -13.88 -10.11 20.13
C GLY A 676 -13.93 -10.09 18.59
N ALA A 677 -13.07 -9.32 17.92
CA ALA A 677 -12.92 -9.38 16.47
C ALA A 677 -12.20 -10.66 15.99
N SER A 678 -11.48 -11.37 16.86
CA SER A 678 -10.83 -12.66 16.58
C SER A 678 -11.77 -13.62 15.85
N GLY A 679 -11.34 -14.13 14.69
CA GLY A 679 -12.14 -14.96 13.79
C GLY A 679 -12.78 -14.23 12.60
N SER A 680 -12.65 -12.90 12.53
CA SER A 680 -13.12 -12.11 11.38
C SER A 680 -12.27 -12.37 10.14
N VAL A 681 -12.92 -12.73 9.03
CA VAL A 681 -12.23 -12.98 7.75
C VAL A 681 -11.99 -11.67 6.99
N VAL A 682 -10.82 -11.58 6.35
CA VAL A 682 -10.45 -10.54 5.38
C VAL A 682 -10.72 -11.06 3.97
N PHE A 683 -11.46 -10.31 3.18
CA PHE A 683 -11.93 -10.68 1.84
C PHE A 683 -11.33 -9.81 0.73
N ASP A 684 -11.06 -10.39 -0.44
CA ASP A 684 -10.74 -9.66 -1.67
C ASP A 684 -12.00 -9.15 -2.42
N ASN A 685 -11.79 -8.40 -3.51
CA ASN A 685 -12.85 -7.81 -4.34
C ASN A 685 -13.84 -8.84 -4.93
N ASN A 686 -13.52 -10.13 -4.91
CA ASN A 686 -14.36 -11.22 -5.40
C ASN A 686 -15.05 -12.00 -4.27
N LEU A 687 -14.96 -11.54 -3.01
CA LEU A 687 -15.37 -12.23 -1.78
C LEU A 687 -14.48 -13.43 -1.42
N ASN A 688 -13.31 -13.64 -2.03
CA ASN A 688 -12.45 -14.76 -1.63
C ASN A 688 -11.69 -14.42 -0.33
N MET A 689 -11.45 -15.43 0.52
CA MET A 689 -10.78 -15.27 1.81
C MET A 689 -9.26 -15.11 1.64
N VAL A 690 -8.70 -14.01 2.16
CA VAL A 690 -7.26 -13.71 2.14
C VAL A 690 -6.60 -14.14 3.45
N ALA A 691 -7.17 -13.70 4.57
CA ALA A 691 -6.60 -13.84 5.90
C ALA A 691 -7.71 -13.89 6.95
N LEU A 692 -7.34 -14.18 8.20
CA LEU A 692 -8.24 -14.18 9.34
C LEU A 692 -7.61 -13.38 10.49
N PHE A 693 -8.35 -12.39 11.02
CA PHE A 693 -7.88 -11.54 12.10
C PHE A 693 -7.63 -12.35 13.37
N MET A 694 -6.47 -12.10 13.96
CA MET A 694 -5.94 -12.79 15.12
C MET A 694 -6.26 -12.02 16.40
N GLN A 695 -5.53 -10.92 16.59
CA GLN A 695 -5.42 -10.12 17.81
C GLN A 695 -4.55 -8.87 17.53
N ASN A 696 -4.30 -8.07 18.57
CA ASN A 696 -3.27 -7.03 18.56
C ASN A 696 -1.86 -7.65 18.66
N ILE A 697 -0.84 -7.00 18.09
CA ILE A 697 0.57 -7.43 18.12
C ILE A 697 1.42 -6.45 18.94
N GLY A 698 1.71 -6.80 20.18
CA GLY A 698 2.47 -5.94 21.09
C GLY A 698 1.66 -4.75 21.58
N ASN A 699 1.76 -3.61 20.89
CA ASN A 699 1.01 -2.40 21.24
C ASN A 699 -0.44 -2.47 20.73
N ASP A 700 -1.34 -1.73 21.38
CA ASP A 700 -2.76 -1.61 20.99
C ASP A 700 -3.00 -0.98 19.61
N ASP A 701 -1.96 -0.44 18.97
CA ASP A 701 -1.99 0.21 17.65
C ASP A 701 -1.53 -0.69 16.50
N ARG A 702 -1.38 -2.01 16.71
CA ARG A 702 -0.96 -2.98 15.67
C ARG A 702 -1.84 -4.23 15.65
N TYR A 703 -2.20 -4.70 14.45
CA TYR A 703 -3.17 -5.79 14.24
C TYR A 703 -2.61 -6.89 13.35
N GLY A 704 -2.80 -8.15 13.74
CA GLY A 704 -2.36 -9.33 12.99
C GLY A 704 -3.49 -10.02 12.23
N PHE A 705 -3.24 -10.30 10.94
CA PHE A 705 -4.15 -11.01 10.05
C PHE A 705 -3.44 -12.22 9.43
N GLY A 706 -3.71 -13.40 9.98
CA GLY A 706 -3.03 -14.63 9.62
C GLY A 706 -3.43 -15.10 8.23
N LEU A 707 -2.47 -15.31 7.34
CA LEU A 707 -2.74 -15.76 5.97
C LEU A 707 -3.28 -17.19 5.98
N LEU A 708 -4.37 -17.42 5.24
CA LEU A 708 -5.05 -18.72 5.17
C LEU A 708 -4.34 -19.74 4.26
N ALA A 709 -3.33 -19.31 3.50
CA ALA A 709 -2.45 -20.15 2.69
C ALA A 709 -1.00 -19.64 2.74
N SER A 710 -0.04 -20.49 2.41
CA SER A 710 1.39 -20.15 2.36
C SER A 710 2.11 -20.91 1.24
N PRO A 711 3.22 -20.40 0.66
CA PRO A 711 4.11 -21.20 -0.19
C PRO A 711 4.64 -22.45 0.52
N ASP A 712 4.85 -22.36 1.84
CA ASP A 712 5.35 -23.46 2.67
C ASP A 712 4.25 -24.44 3.10
N TYR A 713 3.00 -24.00 3.27
CA TYR A 713 1.93 -24.80 3.85
C TYR A 713 0.60 -24.68 3.08
N ASP A 714 0.11 -25.83 2.58
CA ASP A 714 -1.20 -25.97 1.97
C ASP A 714 -2.21 -26.51 3.00
N TYR A 715 -2.66 -25.64 3.89
CA TYR A 715 -3.56 -25.96 5.00
C TYR A 715 -4.89 -26.58 4.54
N PHE A 716 -5.41 -26.12 3.39
CA PHE A 716 -6.71 -26.59 2.87
C PHE A 716 -6.56 -27.82 1.94
N GLY A 717 -5.40 -28.01 1.29
CA GLY A 717 -5.06 -29.23 0.53
C GLY A 717 -5.40 -29.18 -0.97
N PHE A 718 -5.78 -28.00 -1.48
CA PHE A 718 -6.22 -27.83 -2.87
C PHE A 718 -5.05 -27.59 -3.84
N ASN A 719 -3.86 -27.25 -3.35
CA ASN A 719 -2.65 -27.07 -4.17
C ASN A 719 -1.82 -28.37 -4.26
N SER A 720 -1.84 -29.19 -3.21
CA SER A 720 -1.03 -30.41 -3.07
C SER A 720 -1.74 -31.43 -2.19
N ASN A 721 -1.66 -32.71 -2.57
CA ASN A 721 -2.18 -33.80 -1.73
C ASN A 721 -1.20 -34.21 -0.60
N ASN A 722 -0.04 -33.54 -0.50
CA ASN A 722 1.06 -33.89 0.39
C ASN A 722 0.78 -33.65 1.88
N ASN A 723 -0.24 -32.85 2.22
CA ASN A 723 -0.66 -32.56 3.59
C ASN A 723 -1.79 -33.50 4.05
N PRO A 724 -1.51 -34.57 4.82
CA PRO A 724 -2.52 -35.55 5.22
C PRO A 724 -3.57 -34.98 6.18
N ASN A 725 -3.25 -33.93 6.94
CA ASN A 725 -4.19 -33.25 7.83
C ASN A 725 -4.74 -31.94 7.24
N SER A 726 -4.77 -31.81 5.92
CA SER A 726 -5.46 -30.71 5.23
C SER A 726 -6.99 -30.85 5.32
N PHE A 727 -7.72 -29.73 5.22
CA PHE A 727 -9.19 -29.75 5.27
C PHE A 727 -9.81 -30.68 4.23
N LYS A 728 -9.35 -30.63 2.98
CA LYS A 728 -9.78 -31.51 1.87
C LYS A 728 -9.58 -32.99 2.18
N ASN A 729 -8.45 -33.38 2.77
CA ASN A 729 -8.19 -34.78 3.13
C ASN A 729 -9.07 -35.23 4.31
N LYS A 730 -9.28 -34.39 5.32
CA LYS A 730 -10.27 -34.63 6.39
C LYS A 730 -11.68 -34.81 5.81
N LEU A 731 -12.13 -33.89 4.96
CA LEU A 731 -13.44 -33.95 4.31
C LEU A 731 -13.61 -35.22 3.45
N THR A 732 -12.61 -35.55 2.63
CA THR A 732 -12.61 -36.78 1.80
C THR A 732 -12.74 -38.05 2.66
N SER A 733 -12.07 -38.09 3.82
CA SER A 733 -12.19 -39.18 4.80
C SER A 733 -13.62 -39.28 5.38
N GLU A 734 -14.26 -38.16 5.71
CA GLU A 734 -15.63 -38.17 6.23
C GLU A 734 -16.70 -38.47 5.18
N ILE A 735 -16.51 -38.05 3.92
CA ILE A 735 -17.35 -38.46 2.78
C ILE A 735 -17.27 -39.98 2.60
N SER A 736 -16.06 -40.56 2.67
CA SER A 736 -15.87 -42.00 2.52
C SER A 736 -16.56 -42.83 3.62
N LYS A 737 -16.70 -42.27 4.83
CA LYS A 737 -17.39 -42.90 5.98
C LYS A 737 -18.90 -42.64 6.00
N ASN A 738 -19.33 -41.45 5.57
CA ASN A 738 -20.71 -40.96 5.69
C ASN A 738 -21.13 -40.20 4.41
N PRO A 739 -21.21 -40.85 3.23
CA PRO A 739 -21.47 -40.16 1.95
C PRO A 739 -22.88 -39.55 1.87
N SER A 740 -23.81 -39.99 2.72
CA SER A 740 -25.13 -39.36 2.86
C SER A 740 -25.11 -38.02 3.63
N LYS A 741 -24.03 -37.73 4.36
CA LYS A 741 -23.89 -36.54 5.24
C LYS A 741 -22.90 -35.49 4.74
N PHE A 742 -21.96 -35.82 3.87
CA PHE A 742 -20.90 -34.92 3.45
C PHE A 742 -20.74 -34.93 1.93
N GLU A 743 -20.37 -33.79 1.38
CA GLU A 743 -20.09 -33.58 -0.04
C GLU A 743 -18.77 -32.82 -0.17
N LEU A 744 -18.03 -33.04 -1.27
CA LEU A 744 -16.80 -32.30 -1.49
C LEU A 744 -17.14 -30.87 -1.94
N ILE A 745 -16.48 -29.88 -1.35
CA ILE A 745 -16.65 -28.46 -1.69
C ILE A 745 -15.31 -27.87 -2.11
N ASP A 746 -15.34 -27.09 -3.21
CA ASP A 746 -14.17 -26.38 -3.72
C ASP A 746 -13.92 -25.10 -2.91
N PHE A 747 -12.69 -24.95 -2.43
CA PHE A 747 -12.12 -23.71 -1.90
C PHE A 747 -11.11 -23.12 -2.89
#